data_AF-A0A9D2HZC8-F1
#
_entry.id   AF-A0A9D2HZC8-F1
#
_cell.length_a   1.000
_cell.length_b   1.000
_cell.length_c   1.000
_cell.angle_alpha   90.00
_cell.angle_beta   90.00
_cell.angle_gamma   90.00
#
_symmetry.space_group_name_H-M   'P 1'
#
loop_
_entity.id
_entity.type
_entity.pdbx_description
1 polymer ?
#
loop_
_entity_poly.entity_id
_entity_poly.type
_entity_poly.pdbx_seq_one_letter_code
_entity_poly.pdbx_strand_id
1 'polypeptide(L)'
;METKCLTNRCRWFTMFVAGVLLSACAADEMVNRGNELPSGNGETVVSGTVNFSNQTAMTIGGSSAFTLTKALTHDAFYENEACKLDMDDPEEVTLPEGVTPIDNVGNADEPSNVGFFSEDVIIGGNSVCIMSNKFVPEGATLYVQGTLTIEGSTTGDAQYSGGGGRIVVMEGGLVEFKNLSQLENIEIVNYGTIIFGDASDDEYTLKEDASLINYGKLCYKADDNSEESEALPLTFRIEGAFKTAGDLELMNLVLAGGEFYVGGNLSCSQIISEGEGAQMHVIGNLSAIEGLEKQALQFTYPLDLCVEGTLLCRSLTVSCTANLHLGCNLETDELILNAGATLCANHIKASATELGGTSVAPVTLWLTNLGVAELGALDLLNANVQFKLYGQERGLVTSTSFKLGGFNDLTNVFGNSFYVNYEYIVVDNSADVTFADQSLVNVATLSTTSADGCKPDFTVPEPEPEPEPGDGEIELPIGDIDFDHDFTLLADDFAIRVNGDYMEDIVVDGNTATLNNILIAHGDDMIIKVSGLDETNILEGNDYTYECYIWVNNTKLLDDGTGAYGPLFDEALYKEWVNPSWDPYTNDDFGCDMTSRITGVTSPAGYVVRYNVYRGLSGHVDSDTGYGDTPYLKVSIHVQRDPSAPANTCVGVYPEIK
;
A
#
# COMPACT_ATOMS: atom_id res chain seq x y z
N MET A 1 -6.60 -6.06 -54.57
CA MET A 1 -7.25 -7.00 -55.50
C MET A 1 -7.55 -8.26 -54.71
N GLU A 2 -8.71 -8.36 -54.06
CA GLU A 2 -9.99 -8.84 -54.66
C GLU A 2 -9.81 -10.24 -55.29
N THR A 3 -10.54 -11.30 -54.95
CA THR A 3 -11.92 -11.36 -54.44
C THR A 3 -12.24 -12.81 -54.01
N LYS A 4 -13.03 -12.95 -52.92
CA LYS A 4 -14.21 -13.82 -52.70
C LYS A 4 -14.16 -15.34 -53.00
N CYS A 5 -14.94 -16.23 -52.38
CA CYS A 5 -15.73 -16.36 -51.16
C CYS A 5 -16.55 -17.67 -51.32
N LEU A 6 -17.00 -18.25 -50.19
CA LEU A 6 -18.28 -18.97 -50.00
C LEU A 6 -18.43 -20.50 -50.23
N THR A 7 -18.51 -21.19 -49.07
CA THR A 7 -19.58 -22.10 -48.54
C THR A 7 -19.74 -23.57 -48.99
N ASN A 8 -19.71 -24.48 -48.00
CA ASN A 8 -20.88 -25.16 -47.36
C ASN A 8 -20.38 -26.20 -46.33
N ARG A 9 -20.69 -26.18 -45.02
CA ARG A 9 -21.95 -26.36 -44.23
C ARG A 9 -22.22 -27.80 -43.75
N CYS A 10 -22.68 -27.89 -42.49
CA CYS A 10 -23.27 -28.99 -41.69
C CYS A 10 -22.29 -29.84 -40.87
N ARG A 11 -22.44 -30.10 -39.55
CA ARG A 11 -23.44 -29.91 -38.46
C ARG A 11 -22.65 -29.98 -37.12
N TRP A 12 -23.03 -29.41 -35.96
CA TRP A 12 -24.06 -29.81 -34.97
C TRP A 12 -24.13 -28.67 -33.89
N PHE A 13 -25.27 -27.99 -33.68
CA PHE A 13 -26.30 -28.13 -32.62
C PHE A 13 -26.02 -27.39 -31.27
N THR A 14 -26.79 -26.30 -31.02
CA THR A 14 -27.38 -25.70 -29.76
C THR A 14 -26.52 -25.56 -28.48
N MET A 15 -26.53 -24.46 -27.71
CA MET A 15 -27.69 -23.78 -27.09
C MET A 15 -27.18 -22.49 -26.37
N PHE A 16 -27.80 -21.31 -26.53
CA PHE A 16 -27.71 -20.18 -25.58
C PHE A 16 -28.89 -19.22 -25.85
N VAL A 17 -29.85 -19.14 -24.92
CA VAL A 17 -30.91 -18.11 -24.93
C VAL A 17 -31.28 -17.72 -23.49
N ALA A 18 -30.91 -16.47 -23.16
CA ALA A 18 -31.66 -15.35 -22.53
C ALA A 18 -32.19 -15.34 -21.07
N GLY A 19 -32.08 -14.13 -20.50
CA GLY A 19 -32.86 -13.48 -19.42
C GLY A 19 -31.95 -12.55 -18.61
N VAL A 20 -31.86 -11.22 -18.78
CA VAL A 20 -32.81 -10.08 -18.64
C VAL A 20 -33.46 -9.96 -17.25
N LEU A 21 -32.95 -8.98 -16.48
CA LEU A 21 -33.55 -8.02 -15.51
C LEU A 21 -34.65 -8.49 -14.53
N LEU A 22 -34.46 -8.21 -13.23
CA LEU A 22 -35.24 -7.24 -12.43
C LEU A 22 -34.86 -7.26 -10.95
N SER A 23 -34.72 -6.07 -10.37
CA SER A 23 -34.78 -5.77 -8.94
C SER A 23 -36.22 -5.88 -8.41
N ALA A 24 -36.37 -6.18 -7.11
CA ALA A 24 -37.31 -5.51 -6.17
C ALA A 24 -37.74 -6.42 -4.99
N CYS A 25 -37.73 -5.82 -3.78
CA CYS A 25 -38.50 -6.14 -2.55
C CYS A 25 -38.11 -7.44 -1.80
N ALA A 26 -38.05 -7.53 -0.47
CA ALA A 26 -38.43 -6.69 0.69
C ALA A 26 -37.63 -7.22 1.91
N ALA A 27 -37.10 -6.37 2.80
CA ALA A 27 -37.68 -5.92 4.08
C ALA A 27 -37.95 -7.00 5.15
N ASP A 28 -37.46 -6.70 6.37
CA ASP A 28 -37.93 -7.13 7.70
C ASP A 28 -38.04 -8.63 8.05
N GLU A 29 -37.21 -9.08 9.01
CA GLU A 29 -37.70 -9.59 10.30
C GLU A 29 -36.54 -9.85 11.27
N MET A 30 -36.34 -8.91 12.21
CA MET A 30 -35.56 -9.12 13.42
C MET A 30 -36.53 -9.12 14.61
N VAL A 31 -37.15 -10.26 14.94
CA VAL A 31 -38.06 -10.36 16.09
C VAL A 31 -37.99 -11.73 16.82
N ASN A 32 -37.47 -11.66 18.05
CA ASN A 32 -37.83 -12.38 19.28
C ASN A 32 -37.52 -13.88 19.53
N ARG A 33 -36.69 -14.04 20.58
CA ARG A 33 -36.93 -14.75 21.86
C ARG A 33 -36.88 -16.29 21.91
N GLY A 34 -36.08 -16.77 22.86
CA GLY A 34 -36.39 -18.00 23.61
C GLY A 34 -35.24 -18.52 24.48
N ASN A 35 -35.37 -18.37 25.79
CA ASN A 35 -34.55 -18.97 26.86
C ASN A 35 -34.41 -20.50 26.74
N GLU A 36 -33.27 -21.04 27.17
CA GLU A 36 -33.15 -22.02 28.29
C GLU A 36 -31.72 -22.57 28.40
N LEU A 37 -31.14 -22.51 29.61
CA LEU A 37 -30.03 -23.37 30.03
C LEU A 37 -30.62 -24.51 30.87
N PRO A 38 -30.19 -25.76 30.63
CA PRO A 38 -29.89 -26.62 31.78
C PRO A 38 -28.57 -27.40 31.66
N SER A 39 -28.06 -27.74 32.84
CA SER A 39 -26.84 -28.48 33.18
C SER A 39 -26.82 -29.97 32.76
N GLY A 40 -25.64 -30.53 32.52
CA GLY A 40 -25.39 -31.98 32.64
C GLY A 40 -24.18 -32.50 31.87
N ASN A 41 -23.29 -33.21 32.55
CA ASN A 41 -21.99 -33.72 32.08
C ASN A 41 -22.08 -34.79 30.97
N GLY A 42 -21.10 -34.76 30.05
CA GLY A 42 -20.61 -35.92 29.31
C GLY A 42 -21.15 -36.13 27.89
N GLU A 43 -20.21 -36.16 26.95
CA GLU A 43 -20.26 -36.70 25.58
C GLU A 43 -20.65 -35.76 24.42
N THR A 44 -19.63 -35.48 23.59
CA THR A 44 -19.66 -35.10 22.17
C THR A 44 -20.42 -33.83 21.77
N VAL A 45 -19.67 -32.76 21.51
CA VAL A 45 -20.12 -31.67 20.64
C VAL A 45 -20.30 -32.26 19.24
N VAL A 46 -21.55 -32.44 18.84
CA VAL A 46 -21.93 -32.85 17.49
C VAL A 46 -21.56 -31.71 16.54
N SER A 47 -20.70 -32.01 15.57
CA SER A 47 -20.33 -31.10 14.48
C SER A 47 -21.60 -30.58 13.78
N GLY A 48 -21.83 -29.26 13.86
CA GLY A 48 -22.94 -28.60 13.18
C GLY A 48 -22.40 -27.62 12.15
N THR A 49 -22.79 -27.79 10.89
CA THR A 49 -22.57 -26.78 9.85
C THR A 49 -23.66 -25.72 9.97
N VAL A 50 -23.27 -24.47 10.23
CA VAL A 50 -24.18 -23.32 10.13
C VAL A 50 -24.03 -22.76 8.71
N ASN A 51 -25.07 -22.90 7.90
CA ASN A 51 -25.13 -22.35 6.55
C ASN A 51 -25.76 -20.95 6.60
N PHE A 52 -25.00 -19.95 6.16
CA PHE A 52 -25.51 -18.59 5.98
C PHE A 52 -26.10 -18.43 4.57
N SER A 53 -27.05 -17.51 4.41
CA SER A 53 -27.79 -17.29 3.16
C SER A 53 -26.92 -16.76 2.00
N ASN A 54 -25.66 -16.40 2.26
CA ASN A 54 -24.66 -15.98 1.28
C ASN A 54 -23.76 -17.13 0.79
N GLN A 55 -24.15 -18.39 1.01
CA GLN A 55 -23.38 -19.59 0.65
C GLN A 55 -22.05 -19.77 1.40
N THR A 56 -21.81 -19.03 2.48
CA THR A 56 -20.72 -19.31 3.41
C THR A 56 -21.18 -20.34 4.46
N ALA A 57 -20.37 -21.36 4.68
CA ALA A 57 -20.59 -22.36 5.73
C ALA A 57 -19.49 -22.26 6.78
N MET A 58 -19.87 -22.12 8.05
CA MET A 58 -18.93 -22.20 9.17
C MET A 58 -19.11 -23.55 9.88
N THR A 59 -18.00 -24.27 10.07
CA THR A 59 -17.95 -25.50 10.86
C THR A 59 -17.12 -25.25 12.11
N ILE A 60 -17.70 -25.42 13.29
CA ILE A 60 -16.98 -25.23 14.57
C ILE A 60 -16.70 -26.61 15.17
N GLY A 61 -15.41 -26.94 15.28
CA GLY A 61 -14.89 -28.12 15.98
C GLY A 61 -13.85 -28.90 15.17
N GLY A 62 -12.59 -28.85 15.60
CA GLY A 62 -11.47 -29.60 15.01
C GLY A 62 -10.24 -28.70 14.85
N SER A 63 -9.13 -29.10 15.45
CA SER A 63 -7.84 -28.41 15.46
C SER A 63 -7.28 -28.16 14.05
N SER A 64 -7.61 -27.02 13.47
CA SER A 64 -6.94 -26.44 12.27
C SER A 64 -7.47 -25.04 11.95
N ALA A 65 -7.67 -24.20 12.96
CA ALA A 65 -8.04 -22.80 12.74
C ALA A 65 -6.89 -21.99 12.07
N PHE A 66 -5.63 -22.40 12.28
CA PHE A 66 -4.47 -21.78 11.60
C PHE A 66 -4.32 -22.23 10.15
N THR A 67 -4.65 -23.48 9.84
CA THR A 67 -4.50 -24.04 8.49
C THR A 67 -5.56 -23.52 7.52
N LEU A 68 -6.78 -23.21 8.01
CA LEU A 68 -7.86 -22.71 7.15
C LEU A 68 -7.68 -21.24 6.76
N THR A 69 -7.10 -20.41 7.64
CA THR A 69 -6.71 -19.03 7.30
C THR A 69 -5.54 -19.03 6.31
N LYS A 70 -4.59 -19.96 6.46
CA LYS A 70 -3.47 -20.17 5.52
C LYS A 70 -3.96 -20.37 4.08
N ALA A 71 -5.04 -21.11 3.85
CA ALA A 71 -5.57 -21.39 2.51
C ALA A 71 -6.42 -20.25 1.88
N LEU A 72 -7.02 -19.36 2.68
CA LEU A 72 -7.90 -18.31 2.14
C LEU A 72 -7.15 -17.03 1.70
N THR A 73 -5.87 -16.88 2.06
CA THR A 73 -5.01 -15.76 1.63
C THR A 73 -3.91 -16.12 0.64
N HIS A 74 -3.64 -17.42 0.40
CA HIS A 74 -2.45 -17.92 -0.34
C HIS A 74 -2.57 -17.99 -1.86
N ASP A 75 -3.79 -18.05 -2.43
CA ASP A 75 -3.98 -18.62 -3.77
C ASP A 75 -3.51 -17.76 -4.98
N ALA A 76 -2.71 -16.70 -4.79
CA ALA A 76 -2.14 -15.94 -5.92
C ALA A 76 -0.88 -15.07 -5.64
N PHE A 77 -0.11 -15.31 -4.57
CA PHE A 77 1.02 -14.45 -4.20
C PHE A 77 2.37 -15.04 -4.68
N TYR A 78 3.39 -14.21 -4.98
CA TYR A 78 4.71 -14.71 -5.42
C TYR A 78 5.46 -15.35 -4.29
N GLU A 79 5.63 -16.67 -4.30
CA GLU A 79 6.47 -17.34 -3.32
C GLU A 79 7.83 -17.73 -3.91
N ASN A 80 8.88 -17.46 -3.15
CA ASN A 80 10.22 -17.97 -3.43
C ASN A 80 10.43 -19.34 -2.76
N GLU A 81 11.59 -19.96 -2.96
CA GLU A 81 11.83 -21.30 -2.40
C GLU A 81 11.93 -21.29 -0.87
N ALA A 82 12.31 -20.16 -0.26
CA ALA A 82 12.37 -20.05 1.19
C ALA A 82 10.99 -20.15 1.87
N CYS A 83 9.90 -19.72 1.22
CA CYS A 83 8.54 -19.88 1.76
C CYS A 83 8.09 -21.35 1.89
N LYS A 84 8.82 -22.29 1.27
CA LYS A 84 8.56 -23.72 1.35
C LYS A 84 9.37 -24.40 2.46
N LEU A 85 10.32 -23.69 3.06
CA LEU A 85 11.01 -24.19 4.25
C LEU A 85 9.99 -24.32 5.38
N ASP A 86 10.03 -25.45 6.07
CA ASP A 86 9.17 -25.70 7.20
C ASP A 86 9.97 -26.30 8.36
N MET A 87 9.38 -26.21 9.55
CA MET A 87 9.87 -26.94 10.70
C MET A 87 9.70 -28.43 10.43
N ASP A 88 10.70 -29.23 10.79
CA ASP A 88 10.55 -30.67 10.74
C ASP A 88 9.48 -31.11 11.77
N ASP A 89 8.82 -32.24 11.53
CA ASP A 89 7.93 -32.80 12.53
C ASP A 89 8.77 -33.31 13.72
N PRO A 90 8.37 -33.06 14.97
CA PRO A 90 9.08 -33.59 16.13
C PRO A 90 9.08 -35.11 16.08
N GLU A 91 10.28 -35.70 16.14
CA GLU A 91 10.46 -37.14 16.12
C GLU A 91 10.03 -37.78 17.44
N GLU A 92 9.42 -38.96 17.38
CA GLU A 92 9.20 -39.77 18.57
C GLU A 92 10.53 -40.41 19.00
N VAL A 93 11.18 -39.81 20.00
CA VAL A 93 12.50 -40.27 20.46
C VAL A 93 12.38 -41.49 21.38
N THR A 94 12.78 -42.66 20.90
CA THR A 94 12.90 -43.88 21.71
C THR A 94 14.36 -44.21 22.02
N LEU A 95 14.68 -44.40 23.30
CA LEU A 95 16.03 -44.78 23.71
C LEU A 95 16.39 -46.20 23.22
N PRO A 96 17.65 -46.44 22.83
CA PRO A 96 18.11 -47.75 22.43
C PRO A 96 18.08 -48.74 23.60
N GLU A 97 17.48 -49.91 23.39
CA GLU A 97 17.44 -50.96 24.41
C GLU A 97 18.84 -51.56 24.63
N GLY A 98 19.20 -51.75 25.90
CA GLY A 98 20.45 -52.43 26.28
C GLY A 98 21.70 -51.55 26.31
N VAL A 99 21.58 -50.25 26.02
CA VAL A 99 22.67 -49.27 26.19
C VAL A 99 22.70 -48.81 27.66
N THR A 100 23.85 -48.93 28.31
CA THR A 100 24.04 -48.43 29.68
C THR A 100 24.35 -46.94 29.67
N PRO A 101 23.63 -46.11 30.45
CA PRO A 101 23.95 -44.69 30.59
C PRO A 101 25.37 -44.46 31.08
N ILE A 102 26.00 -43.44 30.51
CA ILE A 102 27.26 -42.90 30.99
C ILE A 102 26.93 -41.84 32.04
N ASP A 103 27.29 -42.14 33.30
CA ASP A 103 27.13 -41.25 34.44
C ASP A 103 28.52 -40.92 35.00
N ASN A 104 28.99 -39.69 34.83
CA ASN A 104 30.30 -39.14 35.24
C ASN A 104 31.51 -39.54 34.39
N VAL A 105 31.83 -38.73 33.38
CA VAL A 105 33.16 -38.75 32.74
C VAL A 105 33.69 -37.32 32.67
N GLY A 106 34.84 -37.09 33.33
CA GLY A 106 35.45 -35.77 33.45
C GLY A 106 34.75 -34.87 34.46
N ASN A 107 35.36 -33.74 34.75
CA ASN A 107 34.74 -32.58 35.40
C ASN A 107 35.13 -31.32 34.61
N ALA A 108 34.45 -30.19 34.80
CA ALA A 108 34.80 -28.93 34.13
C ALA A 108 36.28 -28.52 34.34
N ASP A 109 36.89 -28.90 35.48
CA ASP A 109 38.30 -28.62 35.78
C ASP A 109 39.29 -29.65 35.17
N GLU A 110 38.82 -30.86 34.87
CA GLU A 110 39.60 -31.95 34.26
C GLU A 110 38.72 -32.71 33.25
N PRO A 111 38.51 -32.13 32.05
CA PRO A 111 37.71 -32.77 31.02
C PRO A 111 38.33 -34.11 30.62
N SER A 112 37.47 -35.11 30.44
CA SER A 112 37.94 -36.49 30.23
C SER A 112 38.19 -36.80 28.76
N ASN A 113 39.19 -37.65 28.51
CA ASN A 113 39.44 -38.21 27.19
C ASN A 113 38.49 -39.39 26.95
N VAL A 114 37.22 -39.11 26.68
CA VAL A 114 36.27 -40.15 26.29
C VAL A 114 36.44 -40.39 24.80
N GLY A 115 36.76 -41.63 24.42
CA GLY A 115 37.11 -41.99 23.05
C GLY A 115 35.93 -41.97 22.07
N PHE A 116 36.25 -42.23 20.80
CA PHE A 116 35.30 -42.37 19.69
C PHE A 116 34.18 -43.36 19.99
N PHE A 117 32.94 -42.99 19.67
CA PHE A 117 31.77 -43.85 19.80
C PHE A 117 31.26 -44.21 18.41
N SER A 118 31.24 -45.51 18.11
CA SER A 118 30.68 -46.08 16.88
C SER A 118 29.31 -46.73 17.10
N GLU A 119 28.77 -46.63 18.31
CA GLU A 119 27.47 -47.17 18.74
C GLU A 119 26.73 -46.08 19.52
N ASP A 120 25.41 -46.19 19.61
CA ASP A 120 24.57 -45.21 20.31
C ASP A 120 24.93 -45.13 21.81
N VAL A 121 24.88 -43.91 22.36
CA VAL A 121 25.28 -43.62 23.73
C VAL A 121 24.19 -42.82 24.44
N ILE A 122 24.01 -43.07 25.73
CA ILE A 122 23.11 -42.29 26.58
C ILE A 122 23.96 -41.54 27.62
N ILE A 123 23.86 -40.22 27.68
CA ILE A 123 24.36 -39.39 28.78
C ILE A 123 23.25 -39.31 29.83
N GLY A 124 23.46 -40.00 30.95
CA GLY A 124 22.47 -40.11 32.02
C GLY A 124 22.40 -38.86 32.91
N GLY A 125 21.85 -39.00 34.13
CA GLY A 125 21.41 -37.88 34.95
C GLY A 125 22.50 -37.04 35.64
N ASN A 126 23.79 -37.34 35.43
CA ASN A 126 24.93 -36.57 35.96
C ASN A 126 25.66 -35.79 34.85
N SER A 127 26.51 -34.83 35.23
CA SER A 127 27.29 -34.04 34.28
C SER A 127 28.46 -34.83 33.66
N VAL A 128 28.63 -34.72 32.35
CA VAL A 128 29.72 -35.28 31.57
C VAL A 128 30.43 -34.13 30.84
N CYS A 129 31.76 -34.06 30.94
CA CYS A 129 32.56 -33.04 30.27
C CYS A 129 33.63 -33.69 29.38
N ILE A 130 33.65 -33.27 28.11
CA ILE A 130 34.49 -33.82 27.04
C ILE A 130 35.21 -32.72 26.26
N MET A 131 36.42 -33.03 25.78
CA MET A 131 37.14 -32.17 24.84
C MET A 131 36.62 -32.39 23.41
N SER A 132 36.32 -31.30 22.72
CA SER A 132 35.82 -31.25 21.33
C SER A 132 36.64 -32.08 20.33
N ASN A 133 37.97 -32.05 20.41
CA ASN A 133 38.85 -32.79 19.50
C ASN A 133 39.02 -34.28 19.83
N LYS A 134 38.34 -34.78 20.86
CA LYS A 134 38.48 -36.17 21.34
C LYS A 134 37.19 -36.96 21.30
N PHE A 135 36.08 -36.30 21.04
CA PHE A 135 34.77 -36.92 20.99
C PHE A 135 34.16 -36.73 19.60
N VAL A 136 33.90 -37.84 18.92
CA VAL A 136 33.26 -37.86 17.60
C VAL A 136 32.25 -39.01 17.62
N PRO A 137 30.94 -38.75 17.55
CA PRO A 137 29.93 -39.78 17.38
C PRO A 137 29.92 -40.27 15.93
N GLU A 138 30.97 -40.94 15.47
CA GLU A 138 31.14 -41.32 14.04
C GLU A 138 29.99 -42.22 13.55
N GLY A 139 28.96 -41.62 12.95
CA GLY A 139 27.71 -42.26 12.55
C GLY A 139 26.81 -42.75 13.69
N ALA A 140 27.07 -42.36 14.93
CA ALA A 140 26.33 -42.78 16.12
C ALA A 140 25.38 -41.68 16.65
N THR A 141 24.36 -42.07 17.41
CA THR A 141 23.46 -41.12 18.09
C THR A 141 23.78 -41.02 19.57
N LEU A 142 23.91 -39.78 20.06
CA LEU A 142 24.10 -39.44 21.46
C LEU A 142 22.80 -38.90 22.06
N TYR A 143 22.20 -39.62 22.99
CA TYR A 143 21.00 -39.19 23.71
C TYR A 143 21.40 -38.52 25.03
N VAL A 144 21.04 -37.25 25.22
CA VAL A 144 21.42 -36.47 26.40
C VAL A 144 20.23 -36.26 27.33
N GLN A 145 20.23 -36.93 28.48
CA GLN A 145 19.19 -36.79 29.52
C GLN A 145 19.63 -35.94 30.71
N GLY A 146 20.92 -35.92 31.04
CA GLY A 146 21.49 -35.03 32.06
C GLY A 146 22.25 -33.87 31.42
N THR A 147 23.51 -33.67 31.79
CA THR A 147 24.31 -32.53 31.30
C THR A 147 25.51 -33.02 30.52
N LEU A 148 25.70 -32.50 29.31
CA LEU A 148 26.88 -32.70 28.48
C LEU A 148 27.55 -31.36 28.21
N THR A 149 28.79 -31.18 28.64
CA THR A 149 29.62 -30.05 28.27
C THR A 149 30.65 -30.50 27.24
N ILE A 150 30.66 -29.83 26.09
CA ILE A 150 31.64 -30.01 25.01
C ILE A 150 32.57 -28.80 25.01
N GLU A 151 33.82 -29.02 25.39
CA GLU A 151 34.79 -27.95 25.58
C GLU A 151 35.82 -27.87 24.45
N GLY A 152 35.93 -26.69 23.86
CA GLY A 152 36.95 -26.33 22.90
C GLY A 152 38.31 -26.00 23.51
N SER A 153 39.30 -25.84 22.65
CA SER A 153 40.62 -25.35 23.08
C SER A 153 40.53 -23.85 23.39
N THR A 154 41.14 -23.40 24.48
CA THR A 154 41.21 -21.97 24.85
C THR A 154 42.20 -21.16 23.98
N THR A 155 42.76 -21.75 22.92
CA THR A 155 43.71 -21.10 22.00
C THR A 155 43.29 -21.33 20.55
N GLY A 156 42.64 -20.34 19.94
CA GLY A 156 42.23 -20.31 18.53
C GLY A 156 40.78 -20.75 18.26
N ASP A 157 40.36 -20.69 16.99
CA ASP A 157 39.06 -21.15 16.46
C ASP A 157 38.81 -22.63 16.78
N ALA A 158 38.25 -22.91 17.95
CA ALA A 158 37.97 -24.27 18.35
C ALA A 158 36.69 -24.77 17.68
N GLN A 159 36.83 -25.84 16.91
CA GLN A 159 35.73 -26.50 16.21
C GLN A 159 35.33 -27.79 16.91
N TYR A 160 34.06 -28.15 16.80
CA TYR A 160 33.56 -29.48 17.11
C TYR A 160 33.06 -30.16 15.84
N SER A 161 33.62 -31.35 15.56
CA SER A 161 33.24 -32.19 14.43
C SER A 161 32.50 -33.43 14.91
N GLY A 162 31.26 -33.62 14.46
CA GLY A 162 30.44 -34.77 14.83
C GLY A 162 30.77 -36.06 14.09
N GLY A 163 31.60 -36.02 13.05
CA GLY A 163 31.93 -37.21 12.24
C GLY A 163 30.73 -37.86 11.55
N GLY A 164 29.69 -37.08 11.25
CA GLY A 164 28.44 -37.55 10.66
C GLY A 164 27.47 -38.15 11.66
N GLY A 165 27.72 -37.96 12.96
CA GLY A 165 26.84 -38.41 14.04
C GLY A 165 25.68 -37.46 14.32
N ARG A 166 24.97 -37.82 15.39
CA ARG A 166 23.78 -37.11 15.85
C ARG A 166 23.82 -36.88 17.36
N ILE A 167 23.40 -35.71 17.82
CA ILE A 167 23.14 -35.41 19.23
C ILE A 167 21.66 -35.12 19.40
N VAL A 168 20.98 -35.88 20.27
CA VAL A 168 19.58 -35.67 20.63
C VAL A 168 19.52 -35.23 22.09
N VAL A 169 19.21 -33.96 22.31
CA VAL A 169 19.02 -33.39 23.65
C VAL A 169 17.58 -33.67 24.07
N MET A 170 17.41 -34.54 25.04
CA MET A 170 16.09 -34.96 25.52
C MET A 170 15.46 -33.86 26.39
N GLU A 171 14.15 -33.92 26.59
CA GLU A 171 13.46 -33.05 27.55
C GLU A 171 14.11 -33.16 28.95
N GLY A 172 14.49 -32.02 29.53
CA GLY A 172 15.24 -31.93 30.79
C GLY A 172 16.76 -32.13 30.68
N GLY A 173 17.25 -32.56 29.51
CA GLY A 173 18.68 -32.63 29.20
C GLY A 173 19.27 -31.27 28.84
N LEU A 174 20.58 -31.14 29.02
CA LEU A 174 21.35 -29.93 28.77
C LEU A 174 22.62 -30.26 27.98
N VAL A 175 22.87 -29.51 26.91
CA VAL A 175 24.17 -29.50 26.21
C VAL A 175 24.77 -28.10 26.29
N GLU A 176 26.03 -28.00 26.71
CA GLU A 176 26.79 -26.76 26.74
C GLU A 176 27.97 -26.84 25.79
N PHE A 177 28.02 -25.96 24.80
CA PHE A 177 29.17 -25.79 23.91
C PHE A 177 30.06 -24.67 24.46
N LYS A 178 31.19 -25.02 25.07
CA LYS A 178 32.07 -24.07 25.76
C LYS A 178 33.36 -23.85 24.98
N ASN A 179 33.82 -22.61 24.85
CA ASN A 179 35.06 -22.28 24.12
C ASN A 179 35.05 -22.81 22.68
N LEU A 180 33.89 -22.80 22.01
CA LEU A 180 33.72 -23.30 20.64
C LEU A 180 33.16 -22.18 19.77
N SER A 181 33.67 -22.08 18.55
CA SER A 181 33.16 -21.14 17.55
C SER A 181 32.54 -21.82 16.34
N GLN A 182 32.68 -23.14 16.20
CA GLN A 182 32.23 -23.85 14.99
C GLN A 182 31.68 -25.25 15.27
N LEU A 183 30.61 -25.61 14.57
CA LEU A 183 30.04 -26.96 14.47
C LEU A 183 30.12 -27.45 13.03
N GLU A 184 30.64 -28.65 12.84
CA GLU A 184 30.75 -29.31 11.52
C GLU A 184 30.38 -30.79 11.59
N ASN A 185 29.88 -31.32 10.48
CA ASN A 185 29.60 -32.74 10.28
C ASN A 185 28.77 -33.37 11.42
N ILE A 186 27.70 -32.70 11.86
CA ILE A 186 26.88 -33.10 13.00
C ILE A 186 25.42 -32.70 12.80
N GLU A 187 24.50 -33.59 13.15
CA GLU A 187 23.09 -33.23 13.34
C GLU A 187 22.78 -33.08 14.84
N ILE A 188 22.15 -31.98 15.23
CA ILE A 188 21.72 -31.74 16.61
C ILE A 188 20.20 -31.54 16.62
N VAL A 189 19.50 -32.32 17.44
CA VAL A 189 18.07 -32.15 17.69
C VAL A 189 17.84 -31.84 19.16
N ASN A 190 17.26 -30.68 19.45
CA ASN A 190 17.07 -30.19 20.80
C ASN A 190 15.60 -30.19 21.23
N TYR A 191 15.27 -31.01 22.23
CA TYR A 191 14.02 -30.96 23.00
C TYR A 191 14.25 -30.46 24.44
N GLY A 192 15.51 -30.26 24.85
CA GLY A 192 15.92 -29.84 26.18
C GLY A 192 16.45 -28.41 26.17
N THR A 193 17.68 -28.23 26.65
CA THR A 193 18.37 -26.94 26.68
C THR A 193 19.73 -27.04 25.99
N ILE A 194 20.03 -26.10 25.10
CA ILE A 194 21.39 -25.87 24.59
C ILE A 194 21.89 -24.53 25.12
N ILE A 195 23.14 -24.53 25.60
CA ILE A 195 23.86 -23.33 26.01
C ILE A 195 25.06 -23.15 25.07
N PHE A 196 25.11 -22.01 24.39
CA PHE A 196 26.31 -21.54 23.71
C PHE A 196 27.15 -20.74 24.72
N GLY A 197 28.31 -21.27 25.09
CA GLY A 197 29.28 -20.61 25.96
C GLY A 197 30.20 -19.67 25.19
N ASP A 198 31.13 -19.01 25.91
CA ASP A 198 32.15 -18.10 25.38
C ASP A 198 32.73 -18.58 24.03
N ALA A 199 32.49 -17.84 22.96
CA ALA A 199 33.09 -18.06 21.65
C ALA A 199 34.26 -17.08 21.51
N SER A 200 35.43 -17.55 21.05
CA SER A 200 36.66 -16.75 21.03
C SER A 200 36.56 -15.43 20.28
N ASP A 201 35.62 -15.32 19.35
CA ASP A 201 35.47 -14.22 18.40
C ASP A 201 34.03 -13.65 18.33
N ASP A 202 33.21 -13.89 19.35
CA ASP A 202 31.78 -13.47 19.41
C ASP A 202 30.94 -13.94 18.20
N GLU A 203 31.44 -14.92 17.44
CA GLU A 203 30.78 -15.54 16.28
C GLU A 203 30.71 -17.06 16.47
N TYR A 204 29.55 -17.63 16.16
CA TYR A 204 29.30 -19.06 16.16
C TYR A 204 28.87 -19.52 14.76
N THR A 205 29.62 -20.43 14.15
CA THR A 205 29.39 -20.91 12.78
C THR A 205 28.81 -22.32 12.78
N LEU A 206 27.71 -22.50 12.06
CA LEU A 206 27.18 -23.80 11.69
C LEU A 206 27.59 -24.12 10.24
N LYS A 207 28.52 -25.06 10.05
CA LYS A 207 29.07 -25.43 8.74
C LYS A 207 28.05 -26.13 7.83
N GLU A 208 28.33 -26.16 6.53
CA GLU A 208 27.44 -26.71 5.47
C GLU A 208 26.94 -28.14 5.76
N ASP A 209 27.74 -28.96 6.42
CA ASP A 209 27.45 -30.34 6.80
C ASP A 209 26.92 -30.50 8.23
N ALA A 210 26.57 -29.39 8.90
CA ALA A 210 25.97 -29.38 10.22
C ALA A 210 24.52 -28.89 10.20
N SER A 211 23.69 -29.47 11.06
CA SER A 211 22.31 -29.06 11.25
C SER A 211 21.93 -28.96 12.73
N LEU A 212 21.09 -27.98 13.04
CA LEU A 212 20.54 -27.75 14.37
C LEU A 212 19.02 -27.55 14.26
N ILE A 213 18.26 -28.50 14.80
CA ILE A 213 16.79 -28.50 14.85
C ILE A 213 16.39 -28.28 16.31
N ASN A 214 15.78 -27.14 16.60
CA ASN A 214 15.46 -26.70 17.95
C ASN A 214 13.95 -26.67 18.22
N TYR A 215 13.50 -27.52 19.15
CA TYR A 215 12.18 -27.47 19.78
C TYR A 215 12.24 -27.00 21.24
N GLY A 216 13.43 -27.01 21.83
CA GLY A 216 13.68 -26.66 23.22
C GLY A 216 14.20 -25.24 23.41
N LYS A 217 14.93 -25.05 24.51
CA LYS A 217 15.50 -23.77 24.91
C LYS A 217 16.90 -23.58 24.31
N LEU A 218 17.17 -22.39 23.79
CA LEU A 218 18.51 -21.92 23.44
C LEU A 218 18.92 -20.82 24.41
N CYS A 219 20.13 -20.91 24.95
CA CYS A 219 20.71 -19.93 25.85
C CYS A 219 22.12 -19.57 25.41
N TYR A 220 22.59 -18.41 25.87
CA TYR A 220 23.98 -17.99 25.86
C TYR A 220 24.50 -17.80 27.28
N LYS A 221 25.80 -18.09 27.46
CA LYS A 221 26.52 -17.84 28.71
C LYS A 221 27.91 -17.30 28.41
N ALA A 222 28.18 -16.06 28.80
CA ALA A 222 29.43 -15.36 28.48
C ALA A 222 30.66 -15.96 29.18
N ASP A 223 30.49 -16.39 30.43
CA ASP A 223 31.50 -17.10 31.22
C ASP A 223 30.83 -17.94 32.31
N ASP A 224 31.60 -18.79 32.99
CA ASP A 224 31.08 -19.70 34.03
C ASP A 224 30.30 -19.01 35.16
N ASN A 225 30.54 -17.71 35.41
CA ASN A 225 29.92 -16.90 36.45
C ASN A 225 28.79 -16.00 35.93
N SER A 226 28.60 -15.90 34.61
CA SER A 226 27.51 -15.14 34.01
C SER A 226 26.16 -15.86 34.15
N GLU A 227 25.08 -15.07 34.23
CA GLU A 227 23.72 -15.61 34.16
C GLU A 227 23.41 -16.05 32.71
N GLU A 228 22.62 -17.11 32.58
CA GLU A 228 22.11 -17.56 31.29
C GLU A 228 21.19 -16.50 30.68
N SER A 229 21.39 -16.20 29.40
CA SER A 229 20.57 -15.29 28.63
C SER A 229 19.90 -16.03 27.47
N GLU A 230 18.61 -15.80 27.24
CA GLU A 230 17.90 -16.31 26.05
C GLU A 230 18.15 -15.42 24.82
N ALA A 231 18.50 -14.14 25.03
CA ALA A 231 19.06 -13.30 23.99
C ALA A 231 20.49 -13.75 23.72
N LEU A 232 20.78 -14.19 22.49
CA LEU A 232 22.09 -14.65 22.09
C LEU A 232 22.90 -13.44 21.58
N PRO A 233 23.86 -12.88 22.36
CA PRO A 233 24.63 -11.71 21.97
C PRO A 233 25.68 -12.02 20.89
N LEU A 234 25.71 -13.25 20.39
CA LEU A 234 26.64 -13.75 19.40
C LEU A 234 26.18 -13.42 17.98
N THR A 235 27.14 -13.33 17.08
CA THR A 235 26.89 -13.41 15.65
C THR A 235 26.72 -14.89 15.27
N PHE A 236 25.58 -15.26 14.69
CA PHE A 236 25.40 -16.60 14.15
C PHE A 236 25.71 -16.60 12.66
N ARG A 237 26.68 -17.41 12.22
CA ARG A 237 26.97 -17.66 10.81
C ARG A 237 26.39 -19.01 10.42
N ILE A 238 25.56 -19.01 9.38
CA ILE A 238 24.87 -20.20 8.89
C ILE A 238 25.39 -20.53 7.50
N GLU A 239 26.07 -21.67 7.38
CA GLU A 239 26.43 -22.32 6.12
C GLU A 239 25.61 -23.61 5.92
N GLY A 240 25.20 -24.27 7.01
CA GLY A 240 24.35 -25.47 7.04
C GLY A 240 22.87 -25.18 7.31
N ALA A 241 22.21 -25.99 8.14
CA ALA A 241 20.77 -25.87 8.39
C ALA A 241 20.44 -25.55 9.86
N PHE A 242 19.81 -24.41 10.13
CA PHE A 242 19.30 -24.05 11.45
C PHE A 242 17.79 -23.89 11.40
N LYS A 243 17.06 -24.62 12.25
CA LYS A 243 15.61 -24.49 12.37
C LYS A 243 15.21 -24.39 13.84
N THR A 244 14.34 -23.45 14.19
CA THR A 244 13.76 -23.35 15.53
C THR A 244 12.25 -23.21 15.48
N ALA A 245 11.53 -23.92 16.35
CA ALA A 245 10.08 -23.92 16.38
C ALA A 245 9.47 -22.64 16.99
N GLY A 246 10.23 -21.95 17.85
CA GLY A 246 9.77 -20.78 18.60
C GLY A 246 10.38 -19.47 18.14
N ASP A 247 10.16 -18.43 18.94
CA ASP A 247 10.80 -17.12 18.78
C ASP A 247 12.32 -17.23 18.99
N LEU A 248 13.06 -16.33 18.33
CA LEU A 248 14.51 -16.28 18.40
C LEU A 248 15.00 -14.83 18.47
N GLU A 249 15.97 -14.58 19.34
CA GLU A 249 16.66 -13.30 19.44
C GLU A 249 18.17 -13.52 19.28
N LEU A 250 18.76 -12.89 18.25
CA LEU A 250 20.18 -12.95 17.91
C LEU A 250 20.74 -11.55 17.78
N MET A 251 21.97 -11.29 18.23
CA MET A 251 22.59 -9.98 18.00
C MET A 251 22.77 -9.72 16.50
N ASN A 252 23.47 -10.63 15.81
CA ASN A 252 23.72 -10.55 14.37
C ASN A 252 23.53 -11.92 13.72
N LEU A 253 23.14 -11.93 12.45
CA LEU A 253 23.00 -13.13 11.63
C LEU A 253 23.74 -12.95 10.31
N VAL A 254 24.56 -13.95 9.96
CA VAL A 254 25.25 -14.05 8.68
C VAL A 254 24.73 -15.29 7.95
N LEU A 255 24.07 -15.07 6.82
CA LEU A 255 23.59 -16.11 5.93
C LEU A 255 24.65 -16.37 4.86
N ALA A 256 25.55 -17.33 5.12
CA ALA A 256 26.64 -17.71 4.23
C ALA A 256 26.29 -18.90 3.30
N GLY A 257 25.10 -19.46 3.47
CA GLY A 257 24.56 -20.59 2.71
C GLY A 257 23.46 -21.28 3.51
N GLY A 258 22.91 -22.35 2.95
CA GLY A 258 22.03 -23.27 3.67
C GLY A 258 20.65 -22.71 4.04
N GLU A 259 20.04 -23.27 5.08
CA GLU A 259 18.64 -23.05 5.45
C GLU A 259 18.54 -22.45 6.86
N PHE A 260 17.76 -21.37 7.01
CA PHE A 260 17.46 -20.76 8.30
C PHE A 260 15.96 -20.61 8.50
N TYR A 261 15.38 -21.31 9.47
CA TYR A 261 13.94 -21.30 9.74
C TYR A 261 13.63 -20.88 11.19
N VAL A 262 12.65 -19.99 11.34
CA VAL A 262 12.11 -19.56 12.63
C VAL A 262 10.59 -19.68 12.60
N GLY A 263 10.05 -20.59 13.42
CA GLY A 263 8.61 -20.85 13.54
C GLY A 263 7.84 -19.76 14.29
N GLY A 264 8.55 -18.82 14.93
CA GLY A 264 8.01 -17.64 15.60
C GLY A 264 8.58 -16.33 15.07
N ASN A 265 8.74 -15.35 15.96
CA ASN A 265 9.35 -14.05 15.65
C ASN A 265 10.89 -14.12 15.68
N LEU A 266 11.54 -13.35 14.82
CA LEU A 266 12.98 -13.13 14.85
C LEU A 266 13.31 -11.68 15.19
N SER A 267 14.04 -11.49 16.29
CA SER A 267 14.63 -10.19 16.64
C SER A 267 16.14 -10.20 16.38
N CYS A 268 16.62 -9.24 15.58
CA CYS A 268 18.04 -9.16 15.22
C CYS A 268 18.51 -7.74 14.89
N SER A 269 19.74 -7.38 15.25
CA SER A 269 20.31 -6.05 14.96
C SER A 269 20.89 -5.95 13.54
N GLN A 270 21.42 -7.04 13.00
CA GLN A 270 21.97 -7.03 11.66
C GLN A 270 21.82 -8.38 11.00
N ILE A 271 21.37 -8.38 9.74
CA ILE A 271 21.37 -9.58 8.91
C ILE A 271 22.14 -9.27 7.63
N ILE A 272 23.16 -10.07 7.34
CA ILE A 272 23.93 -9.97 6.10
C ILE A 272 23.94 -11.30 5.36
N SER A 273 23.99 -11.25 4.04
CA SER A 273 24.27 -12.42 3.20
C SER A 273 25.74 -12.45 2.79
N GLU A 274 26.38 -13.61 2.88
CA GLU A 274 27.77 -13.85 2.47
C GLU A 274 27.91 -15.20 1.75
N GLY A 275 27.08 -15.45 0.75
CA GLY A 275 27.10 -16.71 0.00
C GLY A 275 25.91 -16.81 -0.95
N GLU A 276 26.04 -17.65 -1.98
CA GLU A 276 24.94 -17.89 -2.91
C GLU A 276 24.00 -18.99 -2.38
N GLY A 277 22.71 -18.82 -2.57
CA GLY A 277 21.71 -19.88 -2.35
C GLY A 277 21.26 -20.05 -0.91
N ALA A 278 21.55 -19.08 -0.02
CA ALA A 278 20.98 -19.07 1.31
C ALA A 278 19.45 -18.91 1.25
N GLN A 279 18.75 -19.61 2.15
CA GLN A 279 17.31 -19.54 2.29
C GLN A 279 16.94 -19.21 3.73
N MET A 280 16.03 -18.26 3.92
CA MET A 280 15.58 -17.85 5.24
C MET A 280 14.06 -17.74 5.30
N HIS A 281 13.44 -18.38 6.28
CA HIS A 281 11.99 -18.31 6.50
C HIS A 281 11.68 -17.94 7.96
N VAL A 282 10.89 -16.89 8.15
CA VAL A 282 10.37 -16.45 9.44
C VAL A 282 8.84 -16.44 9.37
N ILE A 283 8.19 -17.27 10.18
CA ILE A 283 6.72 -17.35 10.23
C ILE A 283 6.12 -16.12 10.93
N GLY A 284 6.80 -15.58 11.94
CA GLY A 284 6.38 -14.39 12.67
C GLY A 284 6.90 -13.09 12.05
N ASN A 285 7.12 -12.11 12.92
CA ASN A 285 7.71 -10.82 12.56
C ASN A 285 9.23 -10.90 12.53
N LEU A 286 9.84 -10.08 11.67
CA LEU A 286 11.27 -9.78 11.68
C LEU A 286 11.48 -8.33 12.12
N SER A 287 12.08 -8.13 13.28
CA SER A 287 12.25 -6.80 13.88
C SER A 287 13.62 -6.56 14.49
N ALA A 288 13.98 -5.30 14.70
CA ALA A 288 15.12 -4.92 15.52
C ALA A 288 14.97 -5.41 16.96
N ILE A 289 16.09 -5.67 17.63
CA ILE A 289 16.11 -5.84 19.09
C ILE A 289 15.71 -4.53 19.76
N GLU A 290 14.82 -4.60 20.76
CA GLU A 290 14.36 -3.43 21.51
C GLU A 290 15.55 -2.65 22.13
N GLY A 291 15.56 -1.33 21.97
CA GLY A 291 16.62 -0.46 22.50
C GLY A 291 17.88 -0.33 21.64
N LEU A 292 17.97 -1.07 20.53
CA LEU A 292 19.01 -0.88 19.50
C LEU A 292 18.42 -0.14 18.30
N GLU A 293 18.88 1.08 18.02
CA GLU A 293 18.37 1.93 16.92
C GLU A 293 18.75 1.45 15.50
N LYS A 294 19.22 0.21 15.35
CA LYS A 294 19.76 -0.29 14.10
C LYS A 294 19.32 -1.73 13.91
N GLN A 295 18.30 -1.92 13.06
CA GLN A 295 18.22 -3.12 12.25
C GLN A 295 18.60 -2.78 10.81
N ALA A 296 19.74 -3.30 10.36
CA ALA A 296 20.22 -3.14 8.99
C ALA A 296 20.28 -4.50 8.30
N LEU A 297 19.54 -4.64 7.20
CA LEU A 297 19.50 -5.86 6.39
C LEU A 297 20.24 -5.60 5.10
N GLN A 298 21.29 -6.38 4.83
CA GLN A 298 22.12 -6.24 3.64
C GLN A 298 22.26 -7.56 2.91
N PHE A 299 21.49 -7.67 1.84
CA PHE A 299 21.44 -8.84 0.98
C PHE A 299 22.19 -8.55 -0.32
N THR A 300 23.49 -8.80 -0.28
CA THR A 300 24.45 -8.50 -1.37
C THR A 300 24.85 -9.74 -2.17
N TYR A 301 24.34 -10.91 -1.80
CA TYR A 301 24.47 -12.17 -2.54
C TYR A 301 23.09 -12.79 -2.83
N PRO A 302 22.97 -13.67 -3.83
CA PRO A 302 21.72 -14.36 -4.14
C PRO A 302 21.19 -15.14 -2.92
N LEU A 303 19.95 -14.85 -2.52
CA LEU A 303 19.24 -15.56 -1.47
C LEU A 303 17.73 -15.47 -1.67
N ASP A 304 17.01 -16.39 -1.05
CA ASP A 304 15.55 -16.31 -0.90
C ASP A 304 15.20 -16.04 0.57
N LEU A 305 14.43 -14.98 0.82
CA LEU A 305 13.92 -14.62 2.14
C LEU A 305 12.41 -14.65 2.12
N CYS A 306 11.78 -15.32 3.09
CA CYS A 306 10.35 -15.32 3.30
C CYS A 306 10.05 -14.88 4.74
N VAL A 307 9.22 -13.86 4.91
CA VAL A 307 8.70 -13.43 6.21
C VAL A 307 7.19 -13.40 6.09
N GLU A 308 6.46 -14.28 6.77
CA GLU A 308 5.00 -14.29 6.70
C GLU A 308 4.40 -13.06 7.45
N GLY A 309 5.07 -12.59 8.53
CA GLY A 309 4.69 -11.40 9.30
C GLY A 309 5.24 -10.07 8.77
N THR A 310 5.37 -9.09 9.67
CA THR A 310 5.91 -7.75 9.36
C THR A 310 7.44 -7.75 9.41
N LEU A 311 8.08 -7.12 8.42
CA LEU A 311 9.50 -6.77 8.46
C LEU A 311 9.63 -5.30 8.84
N LEU A 312 10.23 -5.03 10.01
CA LEU A 312 10.47 -3.68 10.53
C LEU A 312 11.97 -3.45 10.70
N CYS A 313 12.58 -2.70 9.78
CA CYS A 313 14.00 -2.38 9.84
C CYS A 313 14.26 -0.89 9.67
N ARG A 314 15.50 -0.45 9.85
CA ARG A 314 15.90 0.94 9.55
C ARG A 314 16.35 1.11 8.11
N SER A 315 17.16 0.17 7.64
CA SER A 315 17.68 0.18 6.27
C SER A 315 17.66 -1.23 5.71
N LEU A 316 17.04 -1.38 4.54
CA LEU A 316 17.01 -2.61 3.77
C LEU A 316 17.72 -2.39 2.44
N THR A 317 18.82 -3.10 2.23
CA THR A 317 19.55 -3.11 0.96
C THR A 317 19.50 -4.50 0.34
N VAL A 318 18.99 -4.59 -0.90
CA VAL A 318 18.84 -5.85 -1.63
C VAL A 318 19.51 -5.75 -2.99
N SER A 319 20.29 -6.76 -3.36
CA SER A 319 21.11 -6.77 -4.59
C SER A 319 21.21 -8.19 -5.16
N CYS A 320 21.91 -8.34 -6.28
CA CYS A 320 22.47 -9.62 -6.72
C CYS A 320 21.45 -10.77 -6.82
N THR A 321 20.26 -10.50 -7.37
CA THR A 321 19.19 -11.50 -7.56
C THR A 321 18.57 -12.07 -6.28
N ALA A 322 18.80 -11.43 -5.13
CA ALA A 322 18.07 -11.77 -3.92
C ALA A 322 16.55 -11.53 -4.09
N ASN A 323 15.75 -12.50 -3.64
CA ASN A 323 14.29 -12.49 -3.74
C ASN A 323 13.68 -12.46 -2.34
N LEU A 324 12.97 -11.40 -2.03
CA LEU A 324 12.28 -11.22 -0.75
C LEU A 324 10.78 -11.37 -0.94
N HIS A 325 10.17 -12.18 -0.08
CA HIS A 325 8.74 -12.34 0.07
C HIS A 325 8.32 -11.89 1.46
N LEU A 326 7.36 -10.96 1.53
CA LEU A 326 6.78 -10.46 2.76
C LEU A 326 5.26 -10.68 2.72
N GLY A 327 4.76 -11.54 3.59
CA GLY A 327 3.35 -11.92 3.68
C GLY A 327 2.45 -10.82 4.23
N CYS A 328 3.01 -9.86 4.98
CA CYS A 328 2.29 -8.72 5.56
C CYS A 328 2.81 -7.37 5.04
N ASN A 329 3.73 -6.72 5.77
CA ASN A 329 4.17 -5.35 5.51
C ASN A 329 5.69 -5.20 5.66
N LEU A 330 6.28 -4.32 4.86
CA LEU A 330 7.62 -3.76 5.05
C LEU A 330 7.51 -2.36 5.64
N GLU A 331 8.13 -2.11 6.79
CA GLU A 331 8.35 -0.75 7.30
C GLU A 331 9.85 -0.47 7.42
N THR A 332 10.32 0.56 6.71
CA THR A 332 11.74 0.97 6.75
C THR A 332 11.94 2.47 6.61
N ASP A 333 13.03 3.00 7.17
CA ASP A 333 13.41 4.38 6.89
C ASP A 333 14.02 4.49 5.49
N GLU A 334 14.85 3.51 5.12
CA GLU A 334 15.59 3.48 3.87
C GLU A 334 15.40 2.13 3.15
N LEU A 335 15.00 2.17 1.89
CA LEU A 335 14.85 1.00 1.02
C LEU A 335 15.74 1.17 -0.22
N ILE A 336 16.72 0.28 -0.39
CA ILE A 336 17.63 0.31 -1.54
C ILE A 336 17.52 -1.03 -2.27
N LEU A 337 17.01 -1.00 -3.50
CA LEU A 337 16.95 -2.17 -4.37
C LEU A 337 17.87 -1.95 -5.58
N ASN A 338 18.89 -2.79 -5.68
CA ASN A 338 19.88 -2.79 -6.75
C ASN A 338 19.61 -3.88 -7.79
N ALA A 339 20.38 -3.85 -8.87
CA ALA A 339 20.25 -4.73 -10.02
C ALA A 339 19.96 -6.21 -9.67
N GLY A 340 18.84 -6.71 -10.19
CA GLY A 340 18.37 -8.07 -10.02
C GLY A 340 17.52 -8.32 -8.78
N ALA A 341 17.45 -7.37 -7.83
CA ALA A 341 16.64 -7.54 -6.63
C ALA A 341 15.14 -7.69 -6.95
N THR A 342 14.49 -8.63 -6.27
CA THR A 342 13.04 -8.78 -6.29
C THR A 342 12.50 -8.64 -4.87
N LEU A 343 11.50 -7.78 -4.69
CA LEU A 343 10.76 -7.63 -3.44
C LEU A 343 9.27 -7.81 -3.71
N CYS A 344 8.63 -8.68 -2.95
CA CYS A 344 7.20 -8.93 -2.98
C CYS A 344 6.58 -8.64 -1.61
N ALA A 345 5.55 -7.81 -1.56
CA ALA A 345 4.86 -7.44 -0.31
C ALA A 345 3.40 -7.05 -0.59
N ASN A 346 2.53 -7.11 0.42
CA ASN A 346 1.20 -6.50 0.29
C ASN A 346 1.26 -4.99 0.50
N HIS A 347 2.05 -4.58 1.49
CA HIS A 347 2.24 -3.21 1.89
C HIS A 347 3.74 -2.92 2.02
N ILE A 348 4.18 -1.80 1.47
CA ILE A 348 5.53 -1.27 1.64
C ILE A 348 5.44 0.16 2.12
N LYS A 349 6.13 0.46 3.20
CA LYS A 349 6.27 1.81 3.74
C LYS A 349 7.75 2.13 3.93
N ALA A 350 8.24 3.06 3.13
CA ALA A 350 9.62 3.50 3.13
C ALA A 350 9.71 5.03 3.17
N SER A 351 10.51 5.60 4.06
CA SER A 351 10.68 7.07 4.10
C SER A 351 11.55 7.59 2.94
N ALA A 352 12.59 6.83 2.58
CA ALA A 352 13.44 7.07 1.41
C ALA A 352 13.64 5.76 0.65
N THR A 353 13.58 5.82 -0.68
CA THR A 353 13.67 4.67 -1.56
C THR A 353 14.58 4.96 -2.74
N GLU A 354 15.54 4.07 -3.00
CA GLU A 354 16.42 4.11 -4.17
C GLU A 354 16.29 2.81 -4.97
N LEU A 355 15.89 2.91 -6.23
CA LEU A 355 15.72 1.77 -7.13
C LEU A 355 16.65 1.91 -8.35
N GLY A 356 17.55 0.94 -8.52
CA GLY A 356 18.59 0.98 -9.56
C GLY A 356 18.82 -0.38 -10.24
N GLY A 357 18.14 -0.61 -11.36
CA GLY A 357 18.31 -1.82 -12.18
C GLY A 357 19.47 -1.75 -13.19
N THR A 358 19.67 -2.82 -13.95
CA THR A 358 20.48 -2.80 -15.19
C THR A 358 19.68 -3.42 -16.33
N SER A 359 20.16 -3.28 -17.57
CA SER A 359 19.47 -3.81 -18.75
C SER A 359 19.34 -5.34 -18.76
N VAL A 360 20.16 -6.05 -17.99
CA VAL A 360 20.16 -7.52 -17.89
C VAL A 360 19.64 -8.03 -16.54
N ALA A 361 19.49 -7.14 -15.56
CA ALA A 361 19.04 -7.46 -14.21
C ALA A 361 18.16 -6.31 -13.69
N PRO A 362 16.86 -6.27 -14.06
CA PRO A 362 15.94 -5.25 -13.59
C PRO A 362 15.70 -5.39 -12.09
N VAL A 363 15.33 -4.29 -11.44
CA VAL A 363 14.71 -4.34 -10.11
C VAL A 363 13.22 -4.61 -10.29
N THR A 364 12.67 -5.55 -9.53
CA THR A 364 11.24 -5.86 -9.59
C THR A 364 10.59 -5.74 -8.22
N LEU A 365 9.54 -4.92 -8.14
CA LEU A 365 8.67 -4.76 -6.98
C LEU A 365 7.31 -5.36 -7.31
N TRP A 366 6.91 -6.37 -6.55
CA TRP A 366 5.62 -7.03 -6.67
C TRP A 366 4.71 -6.61 -5.52
N LEU A 367 3.50 -6.19 -5.87
CA LEU A 367 2.42 -5.94 -4.93
C LEU A 367 1.28 -6.93 -5.15
N THR A 368 0.55 -7.28 -4.10
CA THR A 368 -0.73 -7.99 -4.25
C THR A 368 -1.78 -7.13 -4.93
N ASN A 369 -2.86 -7.75 -5.35
CA ASN A 369 -4.11 -7.09 -5.64
C ASN A 369 -4.48 -6.09 -4.51
N LEU A 370 -4.77 -4.84 -4.86
CA LEU A 370 -4.99 -3.74 -3.92
C LEU A 370 -3.81 -3.42 -2.98
N GLY A 371 -2.62 -3.95 -3.28
CA GLY A 371 -1.41 -3.67 -2.51
C GLY A 371 -0.96 -2.22 -2.67
N VAL A 372 -0.25 -1.72 -1.65
CA VAL A 372 0.16 -0.32 -1.55
C VAL A 372 1.65 -0.22 -1.32
N ALA A 373 2.32 0.67 -2.04
CA ALA A 373 3.67 1.10 -1.74
C ALA A 373 3.71 2.61 -1.45
N GLU A 374 3.92 2.96 -0.18
CA GLU A 374 4.22 4.31 0.30
C GLU A 374 5.73 4.54 0.29
N LEU A 375 6.25 5.13 -0.78
CA LEU A 375 7.68 5.30 -1.04
C LEU A 375 8.04 6.79 -0.97
N GLY A 376 8.30 7.33 0.23
CA GLY A 376 8.51 8.75 0.51
C GLY A 376 9.33 9.51 -0.53
N ALA A 377 10.65 9.65 -0.36
CA ALA A 377 11.51 10.14 -1.44
C ALA A 377 11.92 8.97 -2.35
N LEU A 378 11.37 8.88 -3.57
CA LEU A 378 11.69 7.81 -4.52
C LEU A 378 12.68 8.28 -5.60
N ASP A 379 13.90 7.77 -5.52
CA ASP A 379 14.95 7.94 -6.52
C ASP A 379 14.96 6.73 -7.47
N LEU A 380 14.58 6.96 -8.73
CA LEU A 380 14.69 5.97 -9.81
C LEU A 380 15.98 6.26 -10.59
N LEU A 381 17.04 5.50 -10.31
CA LEU A 381 18.37 5.79 -10.86
C LEU A 381 18.50 5.47 -12.35
N ASN A 382 17.62 4.62 -12.89
CA ASN A 382 17.57 4.26 -14.31
C ASN A 382 16.21 3.63 -14.66
N ALA A 383 15.95 3.46 -15.97
CA ALA A 383 14.65 3.00 -16.49
C ALA A 383 14.36 1.49 -16.30
N ASN A 384 15.27 0.69 -15.73
CA ASN A 384 15.09 -0.77 -15.60
C ASN A 384 14.54 -1.16 -14.21
N VAL A 385 13.48 -0.47 -13.80
CA VAL A 385 12.71 -0.73 -12.58
C VAL A 385 11.30 -1.14 -13.02
N GLN A 386 10.74 -2.18 -12.40
CA GLN A 386 9.41 -2.70 -12.75
C GLN A 386 8.57 -2.89 -11.49
N PHE A 387 7.45 -2.17 -11.42
CA PHE A 387 6.36 -2.48 -10.51
C PHE A 387 5.42 -3.47 -11.20
N LYS A 388 5.02 -4.50 -10.48
CA LYS A 388 4.14 -5.56 -11.00
C LYS A 388 3.11 -5.97 -9.97
N LEU A 389 1.96 -6.40 -10.47
CA LEU A 389 0.81 -6.73 -9.63
C LEU A 389 0.48 -8.23 -9.73
N TYR A 390 0.22 -8.85 -8.57
CA TYR A 390 -0.42 -10.15 -8.47
C TYR A 390 -1.93 -9.98 -8.39
N GLY A 391 -2.60 -10.02 -9.54
CA GLY A 391 -4.05 -9.90 -9.60
C GLY A 391 -4.54 -9.36 -10.92
N GLN A 392 -5.84 -9.10 -10.97
CA GLN A 392 -6.51 -8.49 -12.12
C GLN A 392 -7.00 -7.07 -11.83
N GLU A 393 -6.95 -6.60 -10.57
CA GLU A 393 -7.31 -5.23 -10.22
C GLU A 393 -6.07 -4.31 -10.33
N ARG A 394 -5.95 -3.33 -9.43
CA ARG A 394 -4.84 -2.38 -9.43
C ARG A 394 -4.19 -2.29 -8.05
N GLY A 395 -2.93 -1.88 -8.01
CA GLY A 395 -2.26 -1.45 -6.79
C GLY A 395 -2.14 0.08 -6.73
N LEU A 396 -1.61 0.59 -5.63
CA LEU A 396 -1.32 2.01 -5.45
C LEU A 396 0.16 2.21 -5.12
N VAL A 397 0.81 3.15 -5.82
CA VAL A 397 2.13 3.67 -5.46
C VAL A 397 1.97 5.13 -5.07
N THR A 398 2.37 5.49 -3.86
CA THR A 398 2.41 6.88 -3.40
C THR A 398 3.85 7.28 -3.13
N SER A 399 4.19 8.53 -3.40
CA SER A 399 5.51 9.09 -3.12
C SER A 399 5.40 10.58 -2.82
N THR A 400 6.27 11.12 -1.98
CA THR A 400 6.40 12.56 -1.83
C THR A 400 7.07 13.14 -3.08
N SER A 401 8.13 12.48 -3.58
CA SER A 401 8.87 12.99 -4.73
C SER A 401 9.44 11.87 -5.59
N PHE A 402 9.31 12.01 -6.91
CA PHE A 402 10.08 11.21 -7.85
C PHE A 402 11.31 11.96 -8.32
N LYS A 403 12.48 11.32 -8.28
CA LYS A 403 13.68 11.79 -8.95
C LYS A 403 14.10 10.80 -10.02
N LEU A 404 14.12 11.25 -11.27
CA LEU A 404 14.37 10.39 -12.43
C LEU A 404 15.79 10.55 -12.97
N GLY A 405 16.60 9.51 -12.83
CA GLY A 405 18.00 9.47 -13.29
C GLY A 405 18.12 9.26 -14.80
N GLY A 406 18.09 10.35 -15.57
CA GLY A 406 18.39 10.32 -17.01
C GLY A 406 17.31 9.69 -17.92
N PHE A 407 16.07 9.56 -17.44
CA PHE A 407 14.90 9.14 -18.23
C PHE A 407 13.64 9.87 -17.79
N ASN A 408 12.60 9.87 -18.62
CA ASN A 408 11.34 10.58 -18.38
C ASN A 408 10.09 9.77 -18.80
N ASP A 409 10.26 8.52 -19.21
CA ASP A 409 9.18 7.60 -19.57
C ASP A 409 8.99 6.56 -18.46
N LEU A 410 7.85 6.63 -17.76
CA LEU A 410 7.45 5.74 -16.68
C LEU A 410 6.49 4.64 -17.15
N THR A 411 6.19 4.57 -18.45
CA THR A 411 5.24 3.59 -19.03
C THR A 411 5.61 2.16 -18.66
N ASN A 412 6.90 1.82 -18.71
CA ASN A 412 7.39 0.47 -18.40
C ASN A 412 7.71 0.26 -16.91
N VAL A 413 7.69 1.34 -16.11
CA VAL A 413 7.93 1.27 -14.66
C VAL A 413 6.67 0.84 -13.95
N PHE A 414 5.55 1.53 -14.19
CA PHE A 414 4.26 1.25 -13.53
C PHE A 414 3.27 0.52 -14.44
N GLY A 415 3.28 0.77 -15.76
CA GLY A 415 2.25 0.24 -16.66
C GLY A 415 0.84 0.73 -16.30
N ASN A 416 -0.18 -0.05 -16.64
CA ASN A 416 -1.61 0.27 -16.39
C ASN A 416 -2.18 -0.39 -15.13
N SER A 417 -1.32 -1.09 -14.38
CA SER A 417 -1.72 -1.91 -13.22
C SER A 417 -1.71 -1.10 -11.91
N PHE A 418 -1.27 0.16 -11.94
CA PHE A 418 -1.09 0.96 -10.73
C PHE A 418 -1.71 2.34 -10.88
N TYR A 419 -2.38 2.76 -9.81
CA TYR A 419 -2.56 4.18 -9.51
C TYR A 419 -1.24 4.74 -8.97
N VAL A 420 -0.88 5.95 -9.38
CA VAL A 420 0.39 6.57 -8.99
C VAL A 420 0.14 7.97 -8.46
N ASN A 421 0.45 8.20 -7.19
CA ASN A 421 0.33 9.50 -6.55
C ASN A 421 1.70 10.08 -6.20
N TYR A 422 1.88 11.38 -6.46
CA TYR A 422 3.09 12.12 -6.12
C TYR A 422 2.83 13.61 -5.89
N GLU A 423 3.66 14.27 -5.06
CA GLU A 423 3.58 15.73 -4.86
C GLU A 423 4.38 16.50 -5.93
N TYR A 424 5.61 16.07 -6.24
CA TYR A 424 6.42 16.68 -7.31
C TYR A 424 7.38 15.70 -7.97
N ILE A 425 7.81 16.01 -9.20
CA ILE A 425 8.80 15.23 -9.95
C ILE A 425 10.01 16.11 -10.28
N VAL A 426 11.20 15.56 -10.05
CA VAL A 426 12.49 16.13 -10.43
C VAL A 426 13.05 15.34 -11.61
N VAL A 427 13.22 16.03 -12.74
CA VAL A 427 13.80 15.50 -13.97
C VAL A 427 15.07 16.28 -14.34
N ASP A 428 16.16 15.57 -14.59
CA ASP A 428 17.47 16.18 -14.88
C ASP A 428 17.49 17.07 -16.13
N ASN A 429 16.53 16.92 -17.07
CA ASN A 429 16.60 17.52 -18.41
C ASN A 429 15.40 18.39 -18.86
N SER A 430 14.56 18.91 -17.94
CA SER A 430 13.39 19.74 -18.29
C SER A 430 12.41 19.08 -19.30
N ALA A 431 12.42 17.75 -19.39
CA ALA A 431 11.59 17.00 -20.32
C ALA A 431 10.28 16.58 -19.64
N ASP A 432 9.18 16.59 -20.39
CA ASP A 432 7.88 16.13 -19.88
C ASP A 432 7.94 14.66 -19.47
N VAL A 433 7.27 14.34 -18.37
CA VAL A 433 7.18 12.97 -17.83
C VAL A 433 5.98 12.28 -18.44
N THR A 434 6.16 11.05 -18.92
CA THR A 434 5.10 10.27 -19.57
C THR A 434 4.73 9.06 -18.71
N PHE A 435 3.43 8.89 -18.46
CA PHE A 435 2.84 7.70 -17.84
C PHE A 435 2.09 6.87 -18.89
N ALA A 436 1.86 5.59 -18.60
CA ALA A 436 1.12 4.70 -19.51
C ALA A 436 -0.34 5.14 -19.69
N ASP A 437 -0.96 5.62 -18.61
CA ASP A 437 -2.31 6.19 -18.58
C ASP A 437 -2.36 7.34 -17.57
N GLN A 438 -2.54 8.56 -18.07
CA GLN A 438 -2.56 9.77 -17.24
C GLN A 438 -3.78 9.83 -16.30
N SER A 439 -4.86 9.10 -16.61
CA SER A 439 -6.07 9.05 -15.76
C SER A 439 -5.86 8.31 -14.44
N LEU A 440 -4.74 7.59 -14.29
CA LEU A 440 -4.38 6.84 -13.08
C LEU A 440 -3.49 7.64 -12.13
N VAL A 441 -3.13 8.87 -12.48
CA VAL A 441 -2.17 9.69 -11.75
C VAL A 441 -2.87 10.67 -10.81
N ASN A 442 -2.48 10.69 -9.53
CA ASN A 442 -3.03 11.61 -8.50
C ASN A 442 -4.55 11.55 -8.33
N VAL A 443 -5.15 10.38 -8.58
CA VAL A 443 -6.61 10.16 -8.45
C VAL A 443 -6.96 9.34 -7.22
N ALA A 444 -6.13 8.37 -6.83
CA ALA A 444 -6.44 7.50 -5.71
C ALA A 444 -6.22 8.22 -4.37
N THR A 445 -6.93 7.82 -3.32
CA THR A 445 -6.75 8.34 -1.95
C THR A 445 -6.55 7.15 -1.02
N LEU A 446 -5.44 7.17 -0.28
CA LEU A 446 -5.15 6.15 0.72
C LEU A 446 -6.14 6.26 1.88
N SER A 447 -6.76 5.14 2.26
CA SER A 447 -7.68 5.10 3.40
C SER A 447 -6.89 5.14 4.71
N THR A 448 -7.31 6.00 5.63
CA THR A 448 -6.68 6.12 6.96
C THR A 448 -7.18 5.07 7.97
N THR A 449 -7.99 4.09 7.52
CA THR A 449 -8.81 3.24 8.41
C THR A 449 -8.49 1.75 8.42
N SER A 450 -7.39 1.27 7.83
CA SER A 450 -7.04 -0.15 7.93
C SER A 450 -6.53 -0.49 9.34
N ALA A 451 -7.34 -1.22 10.11
CA ALA A 451 -6.96 -1.77 11.42
C ALA A 451 -5.86 -2.86 11.33
N ASP A 452 -5.70 -3.47 10.16
CA ASP A 452 -4.67 -4.46 9.86
C ASP A 452 -3.58 -3.81 9.00
N GLY A 453 -2.44 -3.46 9.61
CA GLY A 453 -1.30 -2.80 8.94
C GLY A 453 -0.68 -3.58 7.76
N CYS A 454 -1.11 -4.82 7.54
CA CYS A 454 -0.69 -5.67 6.43
C CYS A 454 -1.37 -5.37 5.09
N LYS A 455 -2.57 -4.77 5.10
CA LYS A 455 -3.37 -4.52 3.89
C LYS A 455 -4.08 -3.17 4.00
N PRO A 456 -3.36 -2.08 3.77
CA PRO A 456 -3.99 -0.77 3.64
C PRO A 456 -4.95 -0.78 2.44
N ASP A 457 -5.99 0.04 2.55
CA ASP A 457 -7.03 0.18 1.53
C ASP A 457 -6.91 1.54 0.84
N PHE A 458 -7.39 1.67 -0.38
CA PHE A 458 -7.44 2.95 -1.09
C PHE A 458 -8.71 3.07 -1.92
N THR A 459 -9.23 4.28 -2.00
CA THR A 459 -10.41 4.61 -2.80
C THR A 459 -10.00 5.40 -4.02
N VAL A 460 -10.70 5.19 -5.12
CA VAL A 460 -10.62 6.05 -6.29
C VAL A 460 -11.94 6.80 -6.36
N PRO A 461 -11.95 8.11 -6.66
CA PRO A 461 -13.17 8.82 -6.98
C PRO A 461 -13.90 8.01 -8.04
N GLU A 462 -15.16 7.65 -7.78
CA GLU A 462 -15.97 7.09 -8.85
C GLU A 462 -15.97 8.12 -9.99
N PRO A 463 -15.73 7.71 -11.25
CA PRO A 463 -15.99 8.63 -12.35
C PRO A 463 -17.42 9.10 -12.17
N GLU A 464 -17.64 10.43 -12.13
CA GLU A 464 -19.00 10.96 -12.11
C GLU A 464 -19.77 10.21 -13.21
N PRO A 465 -20.89 9.56 -12.89
CA PRO A 465 -21.59 8.72 -13.85
C PRO A 465 -21.76 9.52 -15.13
N GLU A 466 -21.32 8.97 -16.27
CA GLU A 466 -21.68 9.54 -17.56
C GLU A 466 -23.19 9.79 -17.52
N PRO A 467 -23.66 11.03 -17.77
CA PRO A 467 -25.06 11.34 -17.58
C PRO A 467 -25.89 10.39 -18.44
N GLU A 468 -26.70 9.57 -17.77
CA GLU A 468 -27.79 8.84 -18.40
C GLU A 468 -28.61 9.84 -19.23
N PRO A 469 -29.08 9.50 -20.43
CA PRO A 469 -29.83 10.45 -21.26
C PRO A 469 -31.17 10.79 -20.59
N GLY A 470 -31.19 11.89 -19.83
CA GLY A 470 -32.34 12.46 -19.16
C GLY A 470 -31.91 13.26 -17.93
N ASP A 471 -32.01 14.59 -18.01
CA ASP A 471 -31.78 15.61 -16.97
C ASP A 471 -30.43 16.35 -17.07
N GLY A 472 -30.15 16.96 -18.23
CA GLY A 472 -28.97 17.82 -18.38
C GLY A 472 -29.16 19.22 -17.79
N GLU A 473 -28.05 19.83 -17.36
CA GLU A 473 -27.95 21.21 -16.88
C GLU A 473 -27.49 22.15 -18.00
N ILE A 474 -27.81 23.44 -17.89
CA ILE A 474 -27.15 24.48 -18.69
C ILE A 474 -26.01 25.05 -17.87
N GLU A 475 -24.80 25.05 -18.41
CA GLU A 475 -23.64 25.65 -17.76
C GLU A 475 -23.10 26.82 -18.59
N LEU A 476 -22.89 27.95 -17.93
CA LEU A 476 -22.31 29.15 -18.50
C LEU A 476 -21.07 29.55 -17.67
N PRO A 477 -19.85 29.21 -18.12
CA PRO A 477 -18.62 29.58 -17.43
C PRO A 477 -18.31 31.06 -17.61
N ILE A 478 -18.08 31.76 -16.50
CA ILE A 478 -17.64 33.18 -16.47
C ILE A 478 -16.11 33.26 -16.23
N GLY A 479 -15.52 32.22 -15.63
CA GLY A 479 -14.12 32.22 -15.14
C GLY A 479 -13.02 32.22 -16.21
N ASP A 480 -13.32 31.82 -17.45
CA ASP A 480 -12.35 31.79 -18.56
C ASP A 480 -12.10 33.15 -19.22
N ILE A 481 -12.70 34.22 -18.67
CA ILE A 481 -12.43 35.57 -19.14
C ILE A 481 -11.07 35.98 -18.56
N ASP A 482 -10.09 36.16 -19.44
CA ASP A 482 -8.82 36.84 -19.15
C ASP A 482 -9.11 38.29 -18.75
N PHE A 483 -9.48 38.46 -17.50
CA PHE A 483 -9.42 39.73 -16.82
C PHE A 483 -7.93 39.97 -16.56
N ASP A 484 -7.39 41.11 -16.98
CA ASP A 484 -6.00 41.49 -16.68
C ASP A 484 -5.69 41.57 -15.15
N HIS A 485 -6.67 41.24 -14.30
CA HIS A 485 -6.68 41.33 -12.83
C HIS A 485 -7.51 40.19 -12.23
N ASP A 486 -7.06 39.62 -11.10
CA ASP A 486 -7.82 38.63 -10.33
C ASP A 486 -8.96 39.30 -9.54
N PHE A 487 -10.21 39.01 -9.90
CA PHE A 487 -11.39 39.52 -9.20
C PHE A 487 -12.05 38.43 -8.34
N THR A 488 -12.40 38.77 -7.10
CA THR A 488 -13.33 37.94 -6.31
C THR A 488 -14.76 38.34 -6.66
N LEU A 489 -15.56 37.40 -7.16
CA LEU A 489 -16.96 37.62 -7.52
C LEU A 489 -17.89 36.95 -6.49
N LEU A 490 -19.03 37.58 -6.22
CA LEU A 490 -20.03 37.12 -5.25
C LEU A 490 -21.42 37.24 -5.88
N ALA A 491 -22.31 36.26 -5.70
CA ALA A 491 -23.70 36.40 -6.13
C ALA A 491 -24.43 37.44 -5.26
N ASP A 492 -25.36 38.18 -5.85
CA ASP A 492 -26.16 39.20 -5.15
C ASP A 492 -27.66 39.01 -5.34
N ASP A 493 -28.17 39.17 -6.56
CA ASP A 493 -29.60 39.18 -6.83
C ASP A 493 -29.97 38.32 -8.05
N PHE A 494 -31.18 37.76 -8.03
CA PHE A 494 -31.70 36.88 -9.06
C PHE A 494 -33.12 37.26 -9.42
N ALA A 495 -33.39 37.33 -10.72
CA ALA A 495 -34.74 37.55 -11.23
C ALA A 495 -35.07 36.55 -12.32
N ILE A 496 -36.31 36.07 -12.36
CA ILE A 496 -36.78 35.20 -13.43
C ILE A 496 -37.95 35.89 -14.12
N ARG A 497 -37.89 35.89 -15.46
CA ARG A 497 -38.99 36.34 -16.32
C ARG A 497 -39.54 35.19 -17.13
N VAL A 498 -40.86 35.14 -17.29
CA VAL A 498 -41.52 34.23 -18.21
C VAL A 498 -42.22 35.06 -19.27
N ASN A 499 -41.85 34.89 -20.53
CA ASN A 499 -42.34 35.69 -21.66
C ASN A 499 -42.17 37.21 -21.47
N GLY A 500 -41.13 37.61 -20.73
CA GLY A 500 -40.80 39.01 -20.46
C GLY A 500 -41.39 39.61 -19.18
N ASP A 501 -42.29 38.90 -18.50
CA ASP A 501 -42.90 39.37 -17.23
C ASP A 501 -42.12 38.82 -16.02
N TYR A 502 -41.81 39.69 -15.05
CA TYR A 502 -41.11 39.32 -13.81
C TYR A 502 -41.99 38.47 -12.87
N MET A 503 -41.39 37.43 -12.29
CA MET A 503 -42.04 36.56 -11.31
C MET A 503 -41.76 37.08 -9.88
N GLU A 504 -42.81 37.30 -9.08
CA GLU A 504 -42.71 38.01 -7.78
C GLU A 504 -42.22 37.16 -6.59
N ASP A 505 -42.11 35.83 -6.70
CA ASP A 505 -41.82 34.90 -5.59
C ASP A 505 -40.54 34.08 -5.82
N ILE A 506 -39.36 34.69 -5.68
CA ILE A 506 -38.07 33.96 -5.67
C ILE A 506 -37.39 34.20 -4.32
N VAL A 507 -37.09 33.11 -3.59
CA VAL A 507 -36.29 33.15 -2.36
C VAL A 507 -34.85 32.81 -2.72
N VAL A 508 -33.93 33.74 -2.46
CA VAL A 508 -32.48 33.56 -2.62
C VAL A 508 -31.92 33.06 -1.28
N ASP A 509 -31.19 31.94 -1.29
CA ASP A 509 -30.48 31.40 -0.11
C ASP A 509 -29.01 31.14 -0.49
N GLY A 510 -28.10 31.97 0.04
CA GLY A 510 -26.69 31.96 -0.37
C GLY A 510 -26.50 32.28 -1.85
N ASN A 511 -25.68 31.49 -2.55
CA ASN A 511 -25.41 31.62 -3.98
C ASN A 511 -26.45 30.90 -4.87
N THR A 512 -27.66 30.65 -4.34
CA THR A 512 -28.68 29.86 -5.04
C THR A 512 -30.05 30.51 -5.07
N ALA A 513 -30.76 30.36 -6.19
CA ALA A 513 -32.15 30.78 -6.36
C ALA A 513 -32.98 29.64 -6.97
N THR A 514 -34.20 29.41 -6.46
CA THR A 514 -35.08 28.33 -6.93
C THR A 514 -36.44 28.86 -7.39
N LEU A 515 -36.91 28.44 -8.57
CA LEU A 515 -38.30 28.62 -9.04
C LEU A 515 -38.75 27.36 -9.79
N ASN A 516 -39.91 26.79 -9.46
CA ASN A 516 -40.40 25.55 -10.10
C ASN A 516 -39.35 24.42 -10.15
N ASN A 517 -38.61 24.19 -9.06
CA ASN A 517 -37.50 23.22 -8.95
C ASN A 517 -36.30 23.50 -9.88
N ILE A 518 -36.26 24.66 -10.53
CA ILE A 518 -35.12 25.11 -11.32
C ILE A 518 -34.17 25.87 -10.40
N LEU A 519 -32.94 25.37 -10.30
CA LEU A 519 -31.88 25.91 -9.46
C LEU A 519 -30.91 26.74 -10.30
N ILE A 520 -30.62 27.96 -9.85
CA ILE A 520 -29.43 28.69 -10.29
C ILE A 520 -28.36 28.51 -9.23
N ALA A 521 -27.17 28.04 -9.59
CA ALA A 521 -26.04 27.88 -8.67
C ALA A 521 -24.74 28.43 -9.26
N HIS A 522 -23.82 28.83 -8.36
CA HIS A 522 -22.47 29.29 -8.66
C HIS A 522 -21.44 28.34 -8.03
N GLY A 523 -20.52 27.79 -8.83
CA GLY A 523 -19.42 26.90 -8.40
C GLY A 523 -18.07 27.61 -8.21
N ASP A 524 -17.06 26.87 -7.72
CA ASP A 524 -15.72 27.39 -7.37
C ASP A 524 -14.96 28.02 -8.57
N ASP A 525 -15.32 27.65 -9.81
CA ASP A 525 -14.74 28.16 -11.06
C ASP A 525 -15.60 29.22 -11.79
N MET A 526 -16.49 29.91 -11.08
CA MET A 526 -17.38 30.96 -11.66
C MET A 526 -18.33 30.46 -12.76
N ILE A 527 -18.91 29.28 -12.57
CA ILE A 527 -19.87 28.69 -13.52
C ILE A 527 -21.29 28.95 -13.03
N ILE A 528 -22.13 29.58 -13.86
CA ILE A 528 -23.56 29.71 -13.60
C ILE A 528 -24.26 28.48 -14.17
N LYS A 529 -24.95 27.75 -13.30
CA LYS A 529 -25.72 26.56 -13.67
C LYS A 529 -27.21 26.82 -13.63
N VAL A 530 -27.96 26.29 -14.60
CA VAL A 530 -29.43 26.18 -14.56
C VAL A 530 -29.80 24.71 -14.60
N SER A 531 -30.29 24.19 -13.47
CA SER A 531 -30.60 22.77 -13.26
C SER A 531 -32.11 22.52 -13.13
N GLY A 532 -32.55 21.26 -13.12
CA GLY A 532 -33.98 20.92 -12.99
C GLY A 532 -34.80 21.15 -14.27
N LEU A 533 -34.14 21.08 -15.42
CA LEU A 533 -34.72 21.28 -16.75
C LEU A 533 -35.51 20.05 -17.19
N ASP A 534 -36.80 20.05 -16.88
CA ASP A 534 -37.72 19.01 -17.35
C ASP A 534 -38.94 19.59 -18.08
N GLU A 535 -39.68 18.69 -18.73
CA GLU A 535 -40.87 18.99 -19.52
C GLU A 535 -42.01 19.62 -18.71
N THR A 536 -41.98 19.50 -17.38
CA THR A 536 -42.99 20.01 -16.45
C THR A 536 -42.61 21.38 -15.88
N ASN A 537 -41.32 21.72 -15.86
CA ASN A 537 -40.80 22.99 -15.34
C ASN A 537 -40.62 24.04 -16.46
N ILE A 538 -40.23 23.61 -17.67
CA ILE A 538 -40.11 24.47 -18.87
C ILE A 538 -41.13 24.06 -19.93
N LEU A 539 -42.23 24.83 -20.00
CA LEU A 539 -43.32 24.54 -20.94
C LEU A 539 -42.97 25.01 -22.36
N GLU A 540 -43.27 24.17 -23.36
CA GLU A 540 -43.08 24.50 -24.78
C GLU A 540 -43.90 25.75 -25.16
N GLY A 541 -43.27 26.67 -25.89
CA GLY A 541 -43.88 27.94 -26.32
C GLY A 541 -43.68 29.12 -25.37
N ASN A 542 -43.10 28.90 -24.18
CA ASN A 542 -42.68 29.95 -23.26
C ASN A 542 -41.17 30.25 -23.37
N ASP A 543 -40.79 31.49 -23.09
CA ASP A 543 -39.41 31.94 -22.98
C ASP A 543 -39.08 32.25 -21.52
N TYR A 544 -38.23 31.42 -20.90
CA TYR A 544 -37.83 31.57 -19.50
C TYR A 544 -36.48 32.29 -19.45
N THR A 545 -36.43 33.47 -18.84
CA THR A 545 -35.19 34.23 -18.68
C THR A 545 -34.75 34.24 -17.23
N TYR A 546 -33.57 33.70 -16.97
CA TYR A 546 -32.88 33.73 -15.68
C TYR A 546 -31.87 34.86 -15.70
N GLU A 547 -32.09 35.90 -14.90
CA GLU A 547 -31.17 37.02 -14.70
C GLU A 547 -30.43 36.84 -13.37
N CYS A 548 -29.10 36.90 -13.41
CA CYS A 548 -28.21 36.82 -12.26
C CYS A 548 -27.34 38.08 -12.19
N TYR A 549 -27.28 38.71 -11.03
CA TYR A 549 -26.38 39.80 -10.72
C TYR A 549 -25.25 39.30 -9.83
N ILE A 550 -24.02 39.54 -10.27
CA ILE A 550 -22.79 39.12 -9.60
C ILE A 550 -21.99 40.37 -9.25
N TRP A 551 -21.65 40.53 -7.99
CA TRP A 551 -20.88 41.65 -7.46
C TRP A 551 -19.40 41.35 -7.51
N VAL A 552 -18.60 42.36 -7.85
CA VAL A 552 -17.15 42.28 -7.76
C VAL A 552 -16.72 42.84 -6.40
N ASN A 553 -16.02 42.03 -5.61
CA ASN A 553 -15.53 42.48 -4.31
C ASN A 553 -14.45 43.55 -4.50
N ASN A 554 -14.79 44.80 -4.19
CA ASN A 554 -13.93 45.96 -4.40
C ASN A 554 -12.97 46.20 -3.22
N THR A 555 -12.25 45.17 -2.79
CA THR A 555 -11.28 45.26 -1.69
C THR A 555 -9.94 44.64 -2.06
N LYS A 556 -8.84 45.37 -1.84
CA LYS A 556 -7.46 44.85 -1.92
C LYS A 556 -6.68 45.17 -0.65
N LEU A 557 -5.71 44.33 -0.32
CA LEU A 557 -4.75 44.64 0.75
C LEU A 557 -3.88 45.83 0.32
N LEU A 558 -3.66 46.79 1.20
CA LEU A 558 -2.81 47.94 0.94
C LEU A 558 -1.33 47.54 1.09
N ASP A 559 -0.52 47.87 0.07
CA ASP A 559 0.94 47.74 0.09
C ASP A 559 1.63 48.85 0.92
N ASP A 560 0.95 49.37 1.94
CA ASP A 560 1.47 50.39 2.86
C ASP A 560 2.11 49.78 4.12
N GLY A 561 2.16 48.45 4.21
CA GLY A 561 2.71 47.70 5.34
C GLY A 561 1.84 47.72 6.60
N THR A 562 0.62 48.27 6.53
CA THR A 562 -0.31 48.35 7.67
C THR A 562 -1.20 47.12 7.82
N GLY A 563 -1.32 46.31 6.76
CA GLY A 563 -2.28 45.21 6.69
C GLY A 563 -3.74 45.66 6.55
N ALA A 564 -3.98 46.95 6.28
CA ALA A 564 -5.31 47.48 6.03
C ALA A 564 -5.78 47.18 4.60
N TYR A 565 -7.10 47.16 4.40
CA TYR A 565 -7.72 46.99 3.09
C TYR A 565 -8.18 48.34 2.52
N GLY A 566 -8.05 48.53 1.21
CA GLY A 566 -8.54 49.67 0.46
C GLY A 566 -9.24 49.26 -0.84
N PRO A 567 -9.74 50.23 -1.64
CA PRO A 567 -10.48 49.93 -2.86
C PRO A 567 -9.58 49.25 -3.91
N LEU A 568 -10.07 48.16 -4.49
CA LEU A 568 -9.40 47.49 -5.60
C LEU A 568 -9.43 48.39 -6.84
N PHE A 569 -10.61 48.92 -7.16
CA PHE A 569 -10.88 49.81 -8.29
C PHE A 569 -10.44 51.24 -8.00
N ASP A 570 -9.52 51.72 -8.84
CA ASP A 570 -9.20 53.14 -8.96
C ASP A 570 -9.86 53.74 -10.21
N GLU A 571 -9.67 55.05 -10.44
CA GLU A 571 -10.28 55.75 -11.58
C GLU A 571 -9.90 55.14 -12.94
N ALA A 572 -8.70 54.57 -13.06
CA ALA A 572 -8.24 53.94 -14.30
C ALA A 572 -8.95 52.59 -14.50
N LEU A 573 -9.03 51.78 -13.45
CA LEU A 573 -9.70 50.48 -13.52
C LEU A 573 -11.21 50.62 -13.72
N TYR A 574 -11.86 51.63 -13.14
CA TYR A 574 -13.27 51.94 -13.44
C TYR A 574 -13.50 52.24 -14.91
N LYS A 575 -12.64 53.07 -15.52
CA LYS A 575 -12.74 53.41 -16.95
C LYS A 575 -12.50 52.20 -17.84
N GLU A 576 -11.51 51.38 -17.52
CA GLU A 576 -11.23 50.14 -18.24
C GLU A 576 -12.35 49.10 -18.09
N TRP A 577 -13.00 49.06 -16.92
CA TRP A 577 -14.11 48.17 -16.64
C TRP A 577 -15.32 48.47 -17.53
N VAL A 578 -15.74 49.74 -17.62
CA VAL A 578 -16.89 50.11 -18.48
C VAL A 578 -16.50 50.32 -19.94
N ASN A 579 -15.25 50.70 -20.23
CA ASN A 579 -14.77 51.01 -21.58
C ASN A 579 -13.39 50.37 -21.82
N PRO A 580 -13.34 49.04 -22.02
CA PRO A 580 -12.08 48.37 -22.26
C PRO A 580 -11.47 48.74 -23.61
N SER A 581 -10.14 48.68 -23.68
CA SER A 581 -9.37 48.94 -24.91
C SER A 581 -9.71 48.00 -26.07
N TRP A 582 -10.24 46.81 -25.77
CA TRP A 582 -10.60 45.79 -26.75
C TRP A 582 -12.00 45.96 -27.35
N ASP A 583 -12.87 46.79 -26.77
CA ASP A 583 -14.22 47.03 -27.29
C ASP A 583 -14.23 48.25 -28.22
N PRO A 584 -14.49 48.08 -29.53
CA PRO A 584 -14.54 49.19 -30.48
C PRO A 584 -15.83 50.03 -30.38
N TYR A 585 -16.81 49.66 -29.56
CA TYR A 585 -18.13 50.31 -29.43
C TYR A 585 -18.23 51.28 -28.22
N THR A 586 -17.07 51.68 -27.68
CA THR A 586 -16.84 52.43 -26.45
C THR A 586 -17.36 53.87 -26.44
N ASN A 587 -18.61 54.06 -26.04
CA ASN A 587 -19.14 55.31 -25.46
C ASN A 587 -20.36 55.02 -24.57
N ASP A 588 -20.38 53.89 -23.86
CA ASP A 588 -21.34 53.66 -22.79
C ASP A 588 -20.68 54.06 -21.46
N ASP A 589 -21.25 55.06 -20.79
CA ASP A 589 -20.74 55.58 -19.53
C ASP A 589 -20.93 54.58 -18.37
N PHE A 590 -21.69 53.50 -18.58
CA PHE A 590 -22.16 52.62 -17.50
C PHE A 590 -21.84 51.13 -17.66
N GLY A 591 -21.26 50.68 -18.79
CA GLY A 591 -20.82 49.28 -18.93
C GLY A 591 -20.50 48.81 -20.35
N CYS A 592 -20.26 47.50 -20.48
CA CYS A 592 -19.74 46.86 -21.69
C CYS A 592 -20.31 45.44 -21.85
N ASP A 593 -20.67 45.06 -23.08
CA ASP A 593 -21.10 43.70 -23.41
C ASP A 593 -19.89 42.75 -23.52
N MET A 594 -19.98 41.62 -22.81
CA MET A 594 -18.93 40.59 -22.78
C MET A 594 -19.37 39.27 -23.41
N THR A 595 -20.57 39.21 -24.00
CA THR A 595 -21.19 37.97 -24.47
C THR A 595 -20.31 37.23 -25.48
N SER A 596 -19.60 37.96 -26.34
CA SER A 596 -18.69 37.40 -27.36
C SER A 596 -17.44 36.72 -26.79
N ARG A 597 -17.11 36.99 -25.52
CA ARG A 597 -15.94 36.42 -24.82
C ARG A 597 -16.28 35.18 -24.02
N ILE A 598 -17.56 34.84 -23.89
CA ILE A 598 -18.00 33.63 -23.20
C ILE A 598 -17.85 32.44 -24.14
N THR A 599 -16.99 31.49 -23.75
CA THR A 599 -16.77 30.22 -24.45
C THR A 599 -17.24 29.05 -23.59
N GLY A 600 -17.46 27.87 -24.18
CA GLY A 600 -17.74 26.66 -23.39
C GLY A 600 -19.15 26.54 -22.80
N VAL A 601 -20.13 27.32 -23.29
CA VAL A 601 -21.53 27.19 -22.84
C VAL A 601 -22.11 25.84 -23.29
N THR A 602 -22.63 25.06 -22.35
CA THR A 602 -23.23 23.75 -22.61
C THR A 602 -24.74 23.78 -22.37
N SER A 603 -25.47 22.92 -23.08
CA SER A 603 -26.90 22.69 -22.83
C SER A 603 -27.36 21.30 -23.26
N PRO A 604 -28.39 20.74 -22.60
CA PRO A 604 -29.01 19.49 -23.02
C PRO A 604 -29.71 19.62 -24.38
N ALA A 605 -29.92 18.49 -25.04
CA ALA A 605 -30.82 18.41 -26.19
C ALA A 605 -32.27 18.73 -25.77
N GLY A 606 -33.07 19.23 -26.71
CA GLY A 606 -34.46 19.60 -26.46
C GLY A 606 -34.67 21.06 -26.02
N TYR A 607 -33.59 21.84 -25.93
CA TYR A 607 -33.64 23.24 -25.53
C TYR A 607 -32.80 24.12 -26.45
N VAL A 608 -33.29 25.34 -26.70
CA VAL A 608 -32.55 26.43 -27.30
C VAL A 608 -32.19 27.41 -26.19
N VAL A 609 -30.89 27.62 -26.00
CA VAL A 609 -30.36 28.52 -24.99
C VAL A 609 -29.83 29.77 -25.67
N ARG A 610 -30.26 30.94 -25.19
CA ARG A 610 -29.73 32.23 -25.61
C ARG A 610 -29.17 32.93 -24.39
N TYR A 611 -28.04 33.59 -24.48
CA TYR A 611 -27.43 34.21 -23.30
C TYR A 611 -26.81 35.58 -23.60
N ASN A 612 -26.72 36.42 -22.58
CA ASN A 612 -26.04 37.71 -22.62
C ASN A 612 -25.27 37.91 -21.31
N VAL A 613 -24.05 38.43 -21.40
CA VAL A 613 -23.23 38.80 -20.24
C VAL A 613 -22.81 40.25 -20.41
N TYR A 614 -23.11 41.08 -19.41
CA TYR A 614 -22.80 42.50 -19.38
C TYR A 614 -22.04 42.83 -18.10
N ARG A 615 -21.00 43.66 -18.21
CA ARG A 615 -20.34 44.24 -17.03
C ARG A 615 -20.67 45.72 -16.93
N GLY A 616 -20.81 46.23 -15.71
CA GLY A 616 -21.15 47.64 -15.52
C GLY A 616 -20.83 48.14 -14.12
N LEU A 617 -21.23 49.39 -13.88
CA LEU A 617 -21.14 50.07 -12.58
C LEU A 617 -22.54 50.41 -12.07
N SER A 618 -22.84 50.03 -10.84
CA SER A 618 -24.07 50.35 -10.11
C SER A 618 -23.74 51.15 -8.84
N GLY A 619 -24.74 51.73 -8.15
CA GLY A 619 -24.54 52.40 -6.86
C GLY A 619 -24.53 53.94 -6.89
N HIS A 620 -23.93 54.57 -5.87
CA HIS A 620 -23.92 56.03 -5.75
C HIS A 620 -22.96 56.62 -6.79
N VAL A 621 -23.47 57.53 -7.62
CA VAL A 621 -22.64 58.28 -8.57
C VAL A 621 -21.82 59.31 -7.80
N ASP A 622 -20.50 59.17 -7.84
CA ASP A 622 -19.59 60.18 -7.29
C ASP A 622 -19.74 61.49 -8.09
N SER A 623 -19.99 62.58 -7.38
CA SER A 623 -20.20 63.90 -7.98
C SER A 623 -18.98 64.47 -8.69
N ASP A 624 -17.77 63.99 -8.37
CA ASP A 624 -16.52 64.48 -8.94
C ASP A 624 -16.03 63.67 -10.16
N THR A 625 -16.36 62.37 -10.24
CA THR A 625 -15.92 61.47 -11.33
C THR A 625 -17.03 61.01 -12.27
N GLY A 626 -18.29 61.04 -11.84
CA GLY A 626 -19.45 60.64 -12.64
C GLY A 626 -19.66 59.12 -12.78
N TYR A 627 -18.83 58.30 -12.14
CA TYR A 627 -18.94 56.83 -12.15
C TYR A 627 -19.73 56.32 -10.93
N GLY A 628 -20.44 55.20 -11.11
CA GLY A 628 -21.03 54.44 -9.99
C GLY A 628 -19.95 53.67 -9.21
N ASP A 629 -20.11 53.54 -7.90
CA ASP A 629 -19.10 53.00 -6.99
C ASP A 629 -19.04 51.46 -6.89
N THR A 630 -20.00 50.74 -7.48
CA THR A 630 -20.16 49.29 -7.30
C THR A 630 -20.05 48.52 -8.63
N PRO A 631 -18.90 47.89 -8.93
CA PRO A 631 -18.73 47.05 -10.11
C PRO A 631 -19.52 45.74 -10.03
N TYR A 632 -20.20 45.39 -11.13
CA TYR A 632 -21.02 44.18 -11.22
C TYR A 632 -20.97 43.53 -12.61
N LEU A 633 -21.37 42.26 -12.67
CA LEU A 633 -21.73 41.52 -13.86
C LEU A 633 -23.23 41.19 -13.82
N LYS A 634 -23.90 41.34 -14.95
CA LYS A 634 -25.26 40.86 -15.18
C LYS A 634 -25.20 39.75 -16.21
N VAL A 635 -25.73 38.60 -15.85
CA VAL A 635 -25.88 37.45 -16.76
C VAL A 635 -27.35 37.19 -17.00
N SER A 636 -27.74 37.00 -18.25
CA SER A 636 -29.10 36.62 -18.65
C SER A 636 -29.05 35.34 -19.46
N ILE A 637 -29.76 34.31 -19.02
CA ILE A 637 -29.89 33.02 -19.69
C ILE A 637 -31.36 32.84 -20.07
N HIS A 638 -31.65 32.80 -21.36
CA HIS A 638 -32.97 32.55 -21.91
C HIS A 638 -33.06 31.10 -22.37
N VAL A 639 -34.06 30.38 -21.87
CA VAL A 639 -34.27 28.96 -22.12
C VAL A 639 -35.64 28.79 -22.76
N GLN A 640 -35.64 28.21 -23.96
CA GLN A 640 -36.84 27.82 -24.66
C GLN A 640 -36.77 26.33 -24.96
N ARG A 641 -37.86 25.61 -24.70
CA ARG A 641 -37.98 24.20 -25.10
C ARG A 641 -38.24 24.11 -26.59
N ASP A 642 -37.40 23.34 -27.27
CA ASP A 642 -37.53 22.93 -28.67
C ASP A 642 -37.12 21.46 -28.75
N PRO A 643 -38.07 20.51 -28.80
CA PRO A 643 -37.79 19.07 -28.83
C PRO A 643 -36.89 18.62 -30.00
N SER A 644 -36.70 19.47 -31.01
CA SER A 644 -35.85 19.19 -32.17
C SER A 644 -34.43 19.76 -32.05
N ALA A 645 -34.16 20.57 -31.03
CA ALA A 645 -32.85 21.17 -30.81
C ALA A 645 -31.81 20.12 -30.36
N PRO A 646 -30.66 20.00 -31.05
CA PRO A 646 -29.52 19.22 -30.58
C PRO A 646 -28.97 19.76 -29.25
N ALA A 647 -28.18 18.95 -28.54
CA ALA A 647 -27.40 19.43 -27.41
C ALA A 647 -26.47 20.58 -27.83
N ASN A 648 -26.17 21.48 -26.90
CA ASN A 648 -25.35 22.66 -27.10
C ASN A 648 -25.89 23.64 -28.16
N THR A 649 -27.22 23.74 -28.28
CA THR A 649 -27.86 24.78 -29.11
C THR A 649 -27.88 26.10 -28.33
N CYS A 650 -26.68 26.68 -28.16
CA CYS A 650 -26.43 27.91 -27.39
C CYS A 650 -26.08 29.08 -28.32
N VAL A 651 -26.69 30.25 -28.11
CA VAL A 651 -26.45 31.44 -28.93
C VAL A 651 -26.27 32.68 -28.05
N GLY A 652 -25.11 33.33 -28.17
CA GLY A 652 -24.90 34.66 -27.59
C GLY A 652 -25.80 35.71 -28.24
N VAL A 653 -26.54 36.47 -27.43
CA VAL A 653 -27.40 37.57 -27.86
C VAL A 653 -26.67 38.88 -27.60
N TYR A 654 -26.55 39.67 -28.65
CA TYR A 654 -25.89 40.96 -28.61
C TYR A 654 -26.95 42.08 -28.65
N PRO A 655 -26.76 43.18 -27.92
CA PRO A 655 -27.55 44.39 -28.11
C PRO A 655 -27.49 44.82 -29.58
N GLU A 656 -28.62 45.26 -30.16
CA GLU A 656 -28.57 45.97 -31.44
C GLU A 656 -27.68 47.22 -31.26
N ILE A 657 -26.57 47.27 -31.98
CA ILE A 657 -25.70 48.44 -32.06
C ILE A 657 -26.57 49.60 -32.54
N LYS A 658 -26.83 50.58 -31.67
CA LYS A 658 -27.57 51.80 -32.02
C LYS A 658 -26.71 52.79 -32.78
#